data_AF-R7KBE2-F1
#
_entry.id   AF-R7KBE2-F1
#
_cell.length_a   1.000
_cell.length_b   1.000
_cell.length_c   1.000
_cell.angle_alpha   90.00
_cell.angle_beta   90.00
_cell.angle_gamma   90.00
#
_symmetry.space_group_name_H-M   'P 1'
#
loop_
_entity.id
_entity.type
_entity.pdbx_description
1 polymer ?
#
loop_
_entity_poly.entity_id
_entity_poly.type
_entity_poly.pdbx_seq_one_letter_code
_entity_poly.pdbx_strand_id
1 'polypeptide(L)'
;MKKVRLIALILVICMFAFVFTACDEIFKLNEERDFNQIVATVKYTTTVNGQSSTQSASILKGDLQASYNTYGYLYMNYYKMSAQEACNTLLDSLVQRRALIMFAKAYLITNKIENVNTTSLPENVKVESLLTDAEINRAIELTNDDMLESLKSVITQLISDDEVNNATTTPSKKPTANSDEIFKVRFDSDGGSAVSTQRVQDGLYAEKPESPTKDGYQFAGWFLNGELYDFETPVTGEITLTAKWYEYTAPRTVMPEAEEEEEEFDPQVGVTVERLPYFFSDEYLNPENGYLNFDDLDYDSEKYFEKLQDGLDELRSTLKKSYRDYNYFLAQQMETVLLEKFERAINDTQSVSADDVQKEYENLIAQNKESFTLSGSYEKSLTSSLTNTLYHSYTDANDRYGFVTNILLKFNADELKQLTDLVSAGNSTVEQIKDVRDALAQSHMVLISNPFYDPEAECENQGECKEENCDPMTCPNHSCNQTDENTEEQYNKMIEFVVTDGKAEIKYNITECATMAYMLTEWPAFTQGTKIGVVEQFANTMAQVDTYVTGGQLTVAQGIYWKQQLAKAWLYLVGDDTGATSTDSNNNGLGYLVKPESAGESGYISEFEELARDLISQGTASYGHVVGENFIDEKSASTSAYAGIFIIFTTYVPYDTTSYAKYSTSSWGTEGQLPLDYIITFNEDGGLTVSDIIEESLLTSKQSKEYNSITNEFINEKKYSVEKFDKIIEKIYEN
;
A
#
# COMPACT_ATOMS: atom_id res chain seq x y z
N MET A 1 15.76 10.12 -13.30
CA MET A 1 15.66 11.45 -13.95
C MET A 1 14.21 11.99 -14.02
N LYS A 2 13.28 11.45 -13.21
CA LYS A 2 11.86 11.84 -13.12
C LYS A 2 11.57 13.07 -12.23
N LYS A 3 12.58 13.64 -11.55
CA LYS A 3 12.44 14.80 -10.63
C LYS A 3 11.91 16.09 -11.29
N VAL A 4 11.87 16.14 -12.63
CA VAL A 4 11.39 17.28 -13.42
C VAL A 4 9.93 17.09 -13.87
N ARG A 5 9.40 15.86 -13.87
CA ARG A 5 8.00 15.58 -14.20
C ARG A 5 7.03 15.82 -13.03
N LEU A 6 7.50 15.81 -11.77
CA LEU A 6 6.63 16.05 -10.60
C LEU A 6 6.28 17.53 -10.37
N ILE A 7 6.99 18.47 -10.99
CA ILE A 7 6.54 19.88 -11.05
C ILE A 7 5.25 20.01 -11.89
N ALA A 8 4.90 18.97 -12.67
CA ALA A 8 3.59 18.87 -13.32
C ALA A 8 2.48 18.33 -12.38
N LEU A 9 2.83 17.69 -11.25
CA LEU A 9 1.88 17.18 -10.24
C LEU A 9 1.49 18.24 -9.20
N ILE A 10 2.23 19.36 -9.17
CA ILE A 10 2.01 20.58 -8.39
C ILE A 10 0.67 21.29 -8.74
N LEU A 11 -0.11 20.74 -9.67
CA LEU A 11 -1.42 21.27 -10.05
C LEU A 11 -2.61 20.62 -9.34
N VAL A 12 -2.41 19.49 -8.64
CA VAL A 12 -3.47 18.78 -7.90
C VAL A 12 -3.62 19.33 -6.47
N ILE A 13 -2.58 19.97 -5.90
CA ILE A 13 -2.58 20.44 -4.51
C ILE A 13 -2.72 21.97 -4.47
N CYS A 14 -3.88 22.50 -4.85
CA CYS A 14 -4.21 23.92 -4.58
C CYS A 14 -5.36 24.06 -3.58
N MET A 15 -5.75 23.00 -2.88
CA MET A 15 -7.09 22.95 -2.32
C MET A 15 -7.27 23.56 -0.92
N PHE A 16 -6.33 23.52 0.02
CA PHE A 16 -6.59 24.07 1.37
C PHE A 16 -5.40 24.83 1.94
N ALA A 17 -5.54 26.15 2.12
CA ALA A 17 -4.80 26.89 3.15
C ALA A 17 -5.41 28.27 3.48
N PHE A 18 -6.15 28.26 4.58
CA PHE A 18 -6.26 29.23 5.68
C PHE A 18 -6.87 30.65 5.53
N VAL A 19 -7.66 30.91 6.58
CA VAL A 19 -8.63 31.98 6.88
C VAL A 19 -7.94 33.24 7.44
N PHE A 20 -8.48 34.45 7.20
CA PHE A 20 -8.70 35.47 8.26
C PHE A 20 -9.64 36.62 7.86
N THR A 21 -10.59 36.86 8.77
CA THR A 21 -11.42 38.05 9.12
C THR A 21 -12.20 38.85 8.08
N ALA A 22 -13.50 38.98 8.39
CA ALA A 22 -14.54 39.67 7.64
C ALA A 22 -14.29 41.17 7.41
N CYS A 23 -14.58 41.63 6.18
CA CYS A 23 -14.74 43.05 5.85
C CYS A 23 -15.95 43.32 4.94
N ASP A 24 -16.38 44.59 4.98
CA ASP A 24 -17.59 45.22 4.41
C ASP A 24 -17.83 44.96 2.90
N GLU A 25 -19.06 45.16 2.42
CA GLU A 25 -19.46 44.89 1.00
C GLU A 25 -18.61 45.65 -0.05
N ILE A 26 -18.09 46.84 0.29
CA ILE A 26 -17.20 47.61 -0.59
C ILE A 26 -15.78 47.02 -0.61
N PHE A 27 -15.32 46.41 0.49
CA PHE A 27 -14.03 45.70 0.54
C PHE A 27 -14.11 44.39 -0.24
N LYS A 28 -15.23 43.66 -0.15
CA LYS A 28 -15.48 42.44 -0.95
C LYS A 28 -15.39 42.68 -2.46
N LEU A 29 -16.03 43.74 -2.98
CA LEU A 29 -15.93 44.10 -4.41
C LEU A 29 -14.51 44.51 -4.83
N ASN A 30 -13.73 45.09 -3.91
CA ASN A 30 -12.35 45.46 -4.18
C ASN A 30 -11.40 44.26 -4.16
N GLU A 31 -11.63 43.29 -3.28
CA GLU A 31 -10.87 42.04 -3.16
C GLU A 31 -11.18 41.08 -4.31
N GLU A 32 -12.45 40.91 -4.71
CA GLU A 32 -12.83 40.14 -5.91
C GLU A 32 -12.20 40.73 -7.17
N ARG A 33 -12.25 42.07 -7.29
CA ARG A 33 -11.59 42.78 -8.39
C ARG A 33 -10.07 42.62 -8.35
N ASP A 34 -9.47 42.55 -7.17
CA ASP A 34 -8.03 42.35 -7.01
C ASP A 34 -7.61 40.93 -7.40
N PHE A 35 -8.37 39.92 -6.97
CA PHE A 35 -8.21 38.53 -7.38
C PHE A 35 -8.29 38.36 -8.91
N ASN A 36 -9.29 39.00 -9.53
CA ASN A 36 -9.54 38.94 -10.97
C ASN A 36 -8.62 39.84 -11.82
N GLN A 37 -7.62 40.50 -11.24
CA GLN A 37 -6.61 41.22 -12.03
C GLN A 37 -5.83 40.24 -12.91
N ILE A 38 -5.55 40.63 -14.14
CA ILE A 38 -4.79 39.81 -15.08
C ILE A 38 -3.29 40.02 -14.81
N VAL A 39 -2.56 38.94 -14.53
CA VAL A 39 -1.10 38.96 -14.37
C VAL A 39 -0.37 38.63 -15.67
N ALA A 40 -1.00 37.82 -16.53
CA ALA A 40 -0.51 37.59 -17.88
C ALA A 40 -1.65 37.21 -18.84
N THR A 41 -1.46 37.51 -20.12
CA THR A 41 -2.31 37.03 -21.22
C THR A 41 -1.46 36.25 -22.21
N VAL A 42 -1.89 35.02 -22.50
CA VAL A 42 -1.29 34.12 -23.49
C VAL A 42 -2.11 34.20 -24.76
N LYS A 43 -1.46 34.44 -25.91
CA LYS A 43 -2.09 34.48 -27.23
C LYS A 43 -1.46 33.43 -28.13
N TYR A 44 -2.26 32.51 -28.66
CA TYR A 44 -1.81 31.43 -29.54
C TYR A 44 -2.48 31.55 -30.91
N THR A 45 -1.69 31.65 -31.98
CA THR A 45 -2.23 31.76 -33.35
C THR A 45 -2.02 30.45 -34.10
N THR A 46 -3.11 29.94 -34.66
CA THR A 46 -3.15 28.70 -35.44
C THR A 46 -3.69 28.97 -36.82
N THR A 47 -3.33 28.14 -37.80
CA THR A 47 -3.85 28.22 -39.16
C THR A 47 -4.43 26.87 -39.53
N VAL A 48 -5.75 26.83 -39.72
CA VAL A 48 -6.49 25.63 -40.11
C VAL A 48 -7.05 25.87 -41.51
N ASN A 49 -6.78 24.96 -42.45
CA ASN A 49 -7.24 25.07 -43.85
C ASN A 49 -6.91 26.42 -44.53
N GLY A 50 -5.78 27.03 -44.18
CA GLY A 50 -5.34 28.32 -44.74
C GLY A 50 -5.99 29.56 -44.12
N GLN A 51 -6.82 29.41 -43.08
CA GLN A 51 -7.37 30.53 -42.30
C GLN A 51 -6.71 30.59 -40.92
N SER A 52 -6.14 31.74 -40.57
CA SER A 52 -5.51 31.97 -39.28
C SER A 52 -6.52 32.49 -38.25
N SER A 53 -6.46 31.95 -37.03
CA SER A 53 -7.20 32.47 -35.88
C SER A 53 -6.32 32.50 -34.62
N THR A 54 -6.62 33.42 -33.70
CA THR A 54 -5.87 33.62 -32.47
C THR A 54 -6.77 33.30 -31.28
N GLN A 55 -6.30 32.44 -30.38
CA GLN A 55 -6.88 32.20 -29.08
C GLN A 55 -6.19 33.09 -28.04
N SER A 56 -6.93 33.55 -27.05
CA SER A 56 -6.41 34.35 -25.93
C SER A 56 -6.88 33.77 -24.60
N ALA A 57 -5.97 33.53 -23.66
CA ALA A 57 -6.33 33.17 -22.28
C ALA A 57 -5.60 34.04 -21.28
N SER A 58 -6.29 34.43 -20.22
CA SER A 58 -5.74 35.23 -19.14
C SER A 58 -5.38 34.35 -17.94
N ILE A 59 -4.34 34.74 -17.23
CA ILE A 59 -3.95 34.20 -15.92
C ILE A 59 -4.31 35.26 -14.90
N LEU A 60 -5.10 34.86 -13.91
CA LEU A 60 -5.58 35.77 -12.87
C LEU A 60 -4.55 35.88 -11.75
N LYS A 61 -4.54 37.03 -11.07
CA LYS A 61 -3.68 37.29 -9.92
C LYS A 61 -3.92 36.27 -8.81
N GLY A 62 -5.19 35.94 -8.58
CA GLY A 62 -5.60 34.90 -7.65
C GLY A 62 -4.98 33.53 -7.92
N ASP A 63 -4.87 33.14 -9.19
CA ASP A 63 -4.27 31.86 -9.59
C ASP A 63 -2.79 31.82 -9.27
N LEU A 64 -2.06 32.89 -9.64
CA LEU A 64 -0.64 33.00 -9.35
C LEU A 64 -0.36 33.10 -7.85
N GLN A 65 -1.20 33.83 -7.11
CA GLN A 65 -1.06 33.96 -5.66
C GLN A 65 -1.32 32.64 -4.94
N ALA A 66 -2.33 31.88 -5.35
CA ALA A 66 -2.58 30.54 -4.83
C ALA A 66 -1.37 29.61 -5.08
N SER A 67 -0.86 29.56 -6.32
CA SER A 67 0.33 28.77 -6.63
C SER A 67 1.56 29.22 -5.84
N TYR A 68 1.75 30.53 -5.65
CA TYR A 68 2.87 31.09 -4.89
C TYR A 68 2.79 30.75 -3.40
N ASN A 69 1.61 30.83 -2.79
CA ASN A 69 1.43 30.49 -1.39
C ASN A 69 1.71 29.00 -1.13
N THR A 70 1.29 28.13 -2.05
CA THR A 70 1.53 26.69 -1.91
C THR A 70 2.99 26.31 -2.16
N TYR A 71 3.60 26.82 -3.24
CA TYR A 71 4.88 26.29 -3.72
C TYR A 71 6.05 27.24 -3.58
N GLY A 72 5.80 28.53 -3.34
CA GLY A 72 6.85 29.55 -3.19
C GLY A 72 7.89 29.13 -2.14
N TYR A 73 7.45 28.55 -1.03
CA TYR A 73 8.33 28.01 0.00
C TYR A 73 9.29 26.93 -0.54
N LEU A 74 8.81 26.00 -1.39
CA LEU A 74 9.64 24.95 -1.99
C LEU A 74 10.71 25.56 -2.91
N TYR A 75 10.32 26.48 -3.80
CA TYR A 75 11.27 27.15 -4.71
C TYR A 75 12.30 27.99 -3.97
N MET A 76 11.89 28.67 -2.89
CA MET A 76 12.79 29.49 -2.10
C MET A 76 13.75 28.65 -1.24
N ASN A 77 13.25 27.60 -0.57
CA ASN A 77 14.05 26.85 0.40
C ASN A 77 14.80 25.66 -0.20
N TYR A 78 14.21 24.95 -1.15
CA TYR A 78 14.84 23.80 -1.81
C TYR A 78 15.69 24.24 -3.00
N TYR A 79 15.11 25.04 -3.91
CA TYR A 79 15.79 25.49 -5.14
C TYR A 79 16.61 26.78 -4.97
N LYS A 80 16.61 27.38 -3.77
CA LYS A 80 17.41 28.58 -3.42
C LYS A 80 17.12 29.80 -4.30
N MET A 81 15.89 29.91 -4.79
CA MET A 81 15.42 31.06 -5.57
C MET A 81 15.00 32.22 -4.64
N SER A 82 15.10 33.46 -5.13
CA SER A 82 14.43 34.60 -4.50
C SER A 82 12.91 34.51 -4.62
N ALA A 83 12.18 35.26 -3.78
CA ALA A 83 10.72 35.35 -3.83
C ALA A 83 10.21 35.76 -5.23
N GLN A 84 10.89 36.71 -5.86
CA GLN A 84 10.62 37.16 -7.22
C GLN A 84 10.89 36.05 -8.25
N GLU A 85 12.02 35.34 -8.17
CA GLU A 85 12.35 34.25 -9.09
C GLU A 85 11.36 33.08 -8.95
N ALA A 86 10.95 32.74 -7.72
CA ALA A 86 9.94 31.73 -7.46
C ALA A 86 8.57 32.12 -8.05
N CYS A 87 8.11 33.35 -7.82
CA CYS A 87 6.85 33.87 -8.38
C CYS A 87 6.88 33.89 -9.92
N ASN A 88 7.97 34.36 -10.52
CA ASN A 88 8.13 34.36 -11.97
C ASN A 88 8.17 32.94 -12.56
N THR A 89 8.82 31.99 -11.89
CA THR A 89 8.86 30.58 -12.31
C THR A 89 7.47 29.96 -12.31
N LEU A 90 6.68 30.20 -11.26
CA LEU A 90 5.30 29.72 -11.17
C LEU A 90 4.40 30.37 -12.22
N LEU A 91 4.56 31.67 -12.47
CA LEU A 91 3.87 32.35 -13.57
C LEU A 91 4.24 31.74 -14.94
N ASP A 92 5.51 31.42 -15.17
CA ASP A 92 5.94 30.77 -16.41
C ASP A 92 5.32 29.36 -16.55
N SER A 93 5.17 28.61 -15.46
CA SER A 93 4.46 27.33 -15.46
C SER A 93 2.97 27.49 -15.81
N LEU A 94 2.28 28.47 -15.23
CA LEU A 94 0.88 28.77 -15.56
C LEU A 94 0.71 29.20 -17.03
N VAL A 95 1.65 30.01 -17.54
CA VAL A 95 1.71 30.40 -18.95
C VAL A 95 1.88 29.18 -19.85
N GLN A 96 2.81 28.28 -19.52
CA GLN A 96 3.05 27.06 -20.28
C GLN A 96 1.82 26.14 -20.29
N ARG A 97 1.15 25.95 -19.14
CA ARG A 97 -0.09 25.17 -19.06
C ARG A 97 -1.17 25.76 -19.99
N ARG A 98 -1.43 27.06 -19.91
CA ARG A 98 -2.43 27.74 -20.74
C ARG A 98 -2.09 27.63 -22.23
N ALA A 99 -0.81 27.76 -22.58
CA ALA A 99 -0.34 27.61 -23.94
C ALA A 99 -0.52 26.16 -24.45
N LEU A 100 -0.21 25.16 -23.62
CA LEU A 100 -0.37 23.74 -23.94
C LEU A 100 -1.85 23.38 -24.16
N ILE A 101 -2.76 23.87 -23.32
CA ILE A 101 -4.22 23.67 -23.51
C ILE A 101 -4.68 24.25 -24.85
N MET A 102 -4.27 25.47 -25.20
CA MET A 102 -4.61 26.07 -26.49
C MET A 102 -4.05 25.28 -27.68
N PHE A 103 -2.86 24.72 -27.53
CA PHE A 103 -2.22 23.85 -28.52
C PHE A 103 -2.96 22.51 -28.66
N ALA A 104 -3.29 21.85 -27.55
CA ALA A 104 -4.04 20.59 -27.53
C ALA A 104 -5.39 20.73 -28.26
N LYS A 105 -6.17 21.79 -27.96
CA LYS A 105 -7.41 22.11 -28.69
C LYS A 105 -7.19 22.20 -30.19
N ALA A 106 -6.15 22.93 -30.60
CA ALA A 106 -5.85 23.13 -32.00
C ALA A 106 -5.40 21.84 -32.69
N TYR A 107 -4.60 21.02 -32.00
CA TYR A 107 -4.11 19.73 -32.50
C TYR A 107 -5.27 18.75 -32.74
N LEU A 108 -6.15 18.57 -31.74
CA LEU A 108 -7.29 17.65 -31.80
C LEU A 108 -8.24 18.00 -32.96
N ILE A 109 -8.49 19.29 -33.18
CA ILE A 109 -9.32 19.78 -34.29
C ILE A 109 -8.62 19.63 -35.64
N THR A 110 -7.33 19.99 -35.74
CA THR A 110 -6.59 19.99 -37.02
C THR A 110 -6.39 18.57 -37.55
N ASN A 111 -6.12 17.62 -36.66
CA ASN A 111 -5.92 16.22 -37.02
C ASN A 111 -7.23 15.43 -37.14
N LYS A 112 -8.39 16.10 -37.06
CA LYS A 112 -9.73 15.51 -37.20
C LYS A 112 -9.99 14.32 -36.26
N ILE A 113 -9.36 14.35 -35.08
CA ILE A 113 -9.69 13.44 -33.98
C ILE A 113 -11.11 13.77 -33.48
N GLU A 114 -11.48 15.05 -33.56
CA GLU A 114 -12.79 15.56 -33.17
C GLU A 114 -13.72 15.74 -34.37
N ASN A 115 -15.01 15.41 -34.18
CA ASN A 115 -16.08 15.64 -35.16
C ASN A 115 -16.60 17.10 -35.12
N VAL A 116 -15.72 18.06 -34.82
CA VAL A 116 -16.09 19.48 -34.72
C VAL A 116 -15.86 20.16 -36.07
N ASN A 117 -16.95 20.44 -36.79
CA ASN A 117 -16.90 21.11 -38.09
C ASN A 117 -16.63 22.61 -37.92
N THR A 118 -15.36 23.03 -37.96
CA THR A 118 -14.96 24.45 -37.91
C THR A 118 -14.08 24.83 -39.10
N THR A 119 -14.37 25.98 -39.73
CA THR A 119 -13.56 26.52 -40.85
C THR A 119 -12.35 27.32 -40.37
N SER A 120 -12.37 27.77 -39.11
CA SER A 120 -11.28 28.42 -38.38
C SER A 120 -11.53 28.15 -36.89
N LEU A 121 -10.51 27.82 -36.11
CA LEU A 121 -10.63 27.64 -34.66
C LEU A 121 -11.21 28.92 -34.03
N PRO A 122 -12.46 28.96 -33.53
CA PRO A 122 -12.97 30.13 -32.85
C PRO A 122 -12.11 30.42 -31.61
N GLU A 123 -11.94 31.71 -31.28
CA GLU A 123 -11.23 32.18 -30.08
C GLU A 123 -11.83 31.61 -28.76
N ASN A 124 -12.99 30.93 -28.83
CA ASN A 124 -13.80 30.47 -27.69
C ASN A 124 -14.28 29.01 -27.77
N VAL A 125 -13.54 28.08 -28.39
CA VAL A 125 -13.91 26.65 -28.29
C VAL A 125 -13.84 26.21 -26.82
N LYS A 126 -15.00 25.85 -26.27
CA LYS A 126 -15.11 25.33 -24.90
C LYS A 126 -14.47 23.95 -24.84
N VAL A 127 -13.73 23.68 -23.77
CA VAL A 127 -13.10 22.37 -23.54
C VAL A 127 -14.15 21.26 -23.57
N GLU A 128 -15.28 21.47 -22.88
CA GLU A 128 -16.42 20.56 -22.84
C GLU A 128 -16.88 20.09 -24.24
N SER A 129 -16.78 20.93 -25.27
CA SER A 129 -17.18 20.56 -26.64
C SER A 129 -16.21 19.61 -27.37
N LEU A 130 -15.05 19.36 -26.78
CA LEU A 130 -14.00 18.45 -27.27
C LEU A 130 -13.91 17.19 -26.41
N LEU A 131 -14.76 17.03 -25.41
CA LEU A 131 -14.79 15.87 -24.53
C LEU A 131 -16.04 15.04 -24.81
N THR A 132 -15.94 13.72 -24.65
CA THR A 132 -17.09 12.81 -24.61
C THR A 132 -17.81 12.93 -23.26
N ASP A 133 -19.04 12.40 -23.16
CA ASP A 133 -19.77 12.39 -21.88
C ASP A 133 -19.02 11.56 -20.81
N ALA A 134 -18.34 10.49 -21.19
CA ALA A 134 -17.48 9.72 -20.29
C ALA A 134 -16.29 10.56 -19.77
N GLU A 135 -15.63 11.32 -20.65
CA GLU A 135 -14.51 12.21 -20.27
C GLU A 135 -14.99 13.37 -19.37
N ILE A 136 -16.21 13.87 -19.60
CA ILE A 136 -16.83 14.86 -18.72
C ILE A 136 -17.13 14.24 -17.35
N ASN A 137 -17.66 13.00 -17.31
CA ASN A 137 -17.90 12.29 -16.05
C ASN A 137 -16.62 12.07 -15.26
N ARG A 138 -15.52 11.68 -15.91
CA ARG A 138 -14.21 11.58 -15.25
C ARG A 138 -13.79 12.91 -14.62
N ALA A 139 -13.98 14.03 -15.33
CA ALA A 139 -13.72 15.35 -14.74
C ALA A 139 -14.64 15.68 -13.56
N ILE A 140 -15.89 15.22 -13.57
CA ILE A 140 -16.85 15.38 -12.47
C ILE A 140 -16.43 14.56 -11.26
N GLU A 141 -16.08 13.28 -11.45
CA GLU A 141 -15.56 12.38 -10.40
C GLU A 141 -14.35 13.01 -9.73
N LEU A 142 -13.32 13.34 -10.50
CA LEU A 142 -12.11 13.99 -9.98
C LEU A 142 -12.43 15.27 -9.20
N THR A 143 -13.39 16.07 -9.68
CA THR A 143 -13.81 17.29 -8.96
C THR A 143 -14.58 16.97 -7.69
N ASN A 144 -15.42 15.93 -7.69
CA ASN A 144 -16.20 15.52 -6.54
C ASN A 144 -15.30 14.94 -5.44
N ASP A 145 -14.33 14.09 -5.81
CA ASP A 145 -13.37 13.47 -4.90
C ASP A 145 -12.49 14.52 -4.24
N ASP A 146 -11.97 15.46 -5.05
CA ASP A 146 -11.25 16.63 -4.57
C ASP A 146 -12.09 17.43 -3.55
N MET A 147 -13.37 17.70 -3.85
CA MET A 147 -14.29 18.42 -2.94
C MET A 147 -14.68 17.60 -1.70
N LEU A 148 -14.60 16.28 -1.76
CA LEU A 148 -14.82 15.40 -0.63
C LEU A 148 -13.62 15.44 0.32
N GLU A 149 -12.40 15.30 -0.19
CA GLU A 149 -11.17 15.39 0.61
C GLU A 149 -11.00 16.76 1.27
N SER A 150 -11.38 17.80 0.53
CA SER A 150 -11.55 19.15 1.04
C SER A 150 -12.41 19.23 2.29
N LEU A 151 -13.61 18.61 2.22
CA LEU A 151 -14.58 18.62 3.29
C LEU A 151 -14.08 17.83 4.50
N LYS A 152 -13.49 16.64 4.27
CA LYS A 152 -12.86 15.82 5.32
C LYS A 152 -11.80 16.63 6.08
N SER A 153 -10.93 17.34 5.36
CA SER A 153 -9.88 18.17 5.98
C SER A 153 -10.44 19.27 6.88
N VAL A 154 -11.50 19.99 6.43
CA VAL A 154 -12.15 21.04 7.23
C VAL A 154 -12.80 20.45 8.49
N ILE A 155 -13.47 19.31 8.36
CA ILE A 155 -14.12 18.64 9.50
C ILE A 155 -13.10 18.22 10.56
N THR A 156 -11.98 17.60 10.15
CA THR A 156 -10.91 17.21 11.06
C THR A 156 -10.37 18.42 11.85
N GLN A 157 -10.23 19.57 11.19
CA GLN A 157 -9.80 20.80 11.87
C GLN A 157 -10.85 21.30 12.88
N LEU A 158 -12.13 21.32 12.51
CA LEU A 158 -13.23 21.75 13.38
C LEU A 158 -13.42 20.87 14.61
N ILE A 159 -13.09 19.58 14.52
CA ILE A 159 -13.08 18.65 15.65
C ILE A 159 -11.89 18.94 16.57
N SER A 160 -10.69 19.09 16.00
CA SER A 160 -9.47 19.36 16.75
C SER A 160 -9.56 20.64 17.58
N ASP A 161 -10.13 21.71 17.02
CA ASP A 161 -10.29 23.00 17.69
C ASP A 161 -11.27 22.91 18.89
N ASP A 162 -12.31 22.09 18.81
CA ASP A 162 -13.28 21.90 19.89
C ASP A 162 -12.68 21.15 21.10
N GLU A 163 -11.79 20.18 20.85
CA GLU A 163 -11.12 19.42 21.92
C GLU A 163 -10.13 20.28 22.70
N VAL A 164 -9.37 21.14 22.00
CA VAL A 164 -8.41 22.07 22.61
C VAL A 164 -9.11 23.09 23.51
N ASN A 165 -10.31 23.54 23.13
CA ASN A 165 -11.06 24.54 23.88
C ASN A 165 -11.75 23.99 25.15
N ASN A 166 -11.86 22.67 25.31
CA ASN A 166 -12.51 22.03 26.47
C ASN A 166 -11.56 21.66 27.63
N ALA A 167 -10.23 21.73 27.44
CA ALA A 167 -9.24 21.38 28.45
C ALA A 167 -9.01 22.49 29.51
N THR A 168 -9.88 22.58 30.54
CA THR A 168 -9.66 23.49 31.70
C THR A 168 -9.02 22.72 32.87
N THR A 169 -7.71 22.87 33.11
CA THR A 169 -7.02 22.22 34.26
C THR A 169 -6.94 23.15 35.48
N THR A 170 -7.49 22.69 36.61
CA THR A 170 -7.25 23.27 37.95
C THR A 170 -6.36 22.29 38.73
N PRO A 171 -5.18 22.69 39.26
CA PRO A 171 -4.31 21.76 39.98
C PRO A 171 -4.80 21.51 41.41
N SER A 172 -4.88 20.23 41.78
CA SER A 172 -5.23 19.75 43.12
C SER A 172 -4.11 20.03 44.15
N LYS A 173 -4.50 20.06 45.43
CA LYS A 173 -3.68 20.53 46.55
C LYS A 173 -2.77 19.39 47.07
N LYS A 174 -1.47 19.66 47.23
CA LYS A 174 -0.43 18.72 47.72
C LYS A 174 -0.75 18.14 49.12
N PRO A 175 -0.53 16.84 49.39
CA PRO A 175 -0.78 16.20 50.70
C PRO A 175 0.21 16.66 51.79
N THR A 176 -0.17 16.44 53.06
CA THR A 176 0.64 16.74 54.26
C THR A 176 0.77 15.48 55.12
N ALA A 177 1.95 15.19 55.68
CA ALA A 177 2.22 13.97 56.46
C ALA A 177 1.42 13.93 57.78
N ASN A 178 0.98 12.74 58.19
CA ASN A 178 0.17 12.49 59.39
C ASN A 178 1.02 12.21 60.65
N SER A 179 2.20 11.59 60.51
CA SER A 179 3.14 11.33 61.62
C SER A 179 4.58 11.16 61.13
N ASP A 180 5.59 11.10 62.02
CA ASP A 180 7.00 10.84 61.67
C ASP A 180 7.32 9.35 61.42
N GLU A 181 6.31 8.48 61.43
CA GLU A 181 6.47 7.05 61.12
C GLU A 181 6.76 6.84 59.64
N ILE A 182 7.64 5.89 59.31
CA ILE A 182 8.07 5.61 57.93
C ILE A 182 7.70 4.17 57.58
N PHE A 183 6.86 4.03 56.56
CA PHE A 183 6.48 2.75 55.99
C PHE A 183 7.31 2.39 54.77
N LYS A 184 7.47 1.08 54.53
CA LYS A 184 8.14 0.55 53.34
C LYS A 184 7.12 0.18 52.28
N VAL A 185 7.36 0.66 51.07
CA VAL A 185 6.62 0.26 49.86
C VAL A 185 7.55 -0.64 49.04
N ARG A 186 7.24 -1.92 49.00
CA ARG A 186 8.00 -2.92 48.22
C ARG A 186 7.39 -3.08 46.84
N PHE A 187 8.23 -3.24 45.84
CA PHE A 187 7.84 -3.49 44.45
C PHE A 187 8.32 -4.89 44.07
N ASP A 188 7.38 -5.77 43.73
CA ASP A 188 7.64 -7.11 43.22
C ASP A 188 7.35 -7.12 41.71
N SER A 189 8.41 -7.16 40.89
CA SER A 189 8.30 -7.03 39.43
C SER A 189 7.79 -8.29 38.72
N ASP A 190 7.51 -9.38 39.45
CA ASP A 190 6.98 -10.63 38.87
C ASP A 190 7.78 -11.12 37.65
N GLY A 191 9.11 -11.19 37.82
CA GLY A 191 10.05 -11.62 36.78
C GLY A 191 10.56 -10.53 35.84
N GLY A 192 10.10 -9.27 35.97
CA GLY A 192 10.68 -8.11 35.26
C GLY A 192 11.90 -7.48 35.94
N SER A 193 12.42 -6.38 35.39
CA SER A 193 13.59 -5.65 35.90
C SER A 193 13.36 -5.12 37.33
N ALA A 194 14.45 -5.03 38.10
CA ALA A 194 14.37 -4.77 39.54
C ALA A 194 13.99 -3.32 39.87
N VAL A 195 13.03 -3.13 40.79
CA VAL A 195 12.57 -1.82 41.25
C VAL A 195 12.92 -1.60 42.72
N SER A 196 13.48 -0.43 43.05
CA SER A 196 13.94 -0.14 44.41
C SER A 196 12.79 0.10 45.40
N THR A 197 12.93 -0.41 46.62
CA THR A 197 11.96 -0.19 47.72
C THR A 197 11.97 1.28 48.17
N GLN A 198 10.80 1.85 48.39
CA GLN A 198 10.65 3.22 48.89
C GLN A 198 10.36 3.28 50.39
N ARG A 199 10.70 4.42 50.99
CA ARG A 199 10.45 4.75 52.39
C ARG A 199 9.57 6.00 52.43
N VAL A 200 8.29 5.82 52.77
CA VAL A 200 7.26 6.87 52.71
C VAL A 200 6.82 7.21 54.12
N GLN A 201 6.75 8.49 54.45
CA GLN A 201 6.23 8.96 55.73
C GLN A 201 4.71 8.76 55.79
N ASP A 202 4.20 8.35 56.94
CA ASP A 202 2.78 8.10 57.18
C ASP A 202 1.90 9.26 56.69
N GLY A 203 0.92 8.94 55.84
CA GLY A 203 -0.02 9.91 55.24
C GLY A 203 0.50 10.63 53.99
N LEU A 204 1.73 10.33 53.53
CA LEU A 204 2.23 10.76 52.22
C LEU A 204 2.04 9.68 51.15
N TYR A 205 2.28 10.06 49.90
CA TYR A 205 2.18 9.19 48.73
C TYR A 205 3.50 8.49 48.42
N ALA A 206 3.41 7.26 47.90
CA ALA A 206 4.54 6.62 47.23
C ALA A 206 4.83 7.33 45.90
N GLU A 207 6.09 7.40 45.51
CA GLU A 207 6.46 7.88 44.18
C GLU A 207 6.23 6.74 43.17
N LYS A 208 5.60 7.01 42.03
CA LYS A 208 5.49 6.01 40.97
C LYS A 208 6.89 5.73 40.41
N PRO A 209 7.43 4.50 40.51
CA PRO A 209 8.74 4.20 39.95
C PRO A 209 8.67 4.21 38.41
N GLU A 210 9.83 4.27 37.75
CA GLU A 210 9.92 3.92 36.33
C GLU A 210 9.37 2.50 36.12
N SER A 211 8.63 2.32 35.02
CA SER A 211 8.04 1.02 34.69
C SER A 211 9.13 -0.03 34.55
N PRO A 212 9.02 -1.19 35.24
CA PRO A 212 9.95 -2.29 35.00
C PRO A 212 9.78 -2.82 33.57
N THR A 213 10.78 -3.56 33.09
CA THR A 213 10.80 -4.19 31.77
C THR A 213 10.83 -5.71 31.91
N LYS A 214 10.05 -6.44 31.10
CA LYS A 214 10.03 -7.90 31.03
C LYS A 214 9.98 -8.29 29.56
N ASP A 215 10.93 -9.09 29.09
CA ASP A 215 11.06 -9.44 27.67
C ASP A 215 9.78 -10.14 27.19
N GLY A 216 9.17 -9.62 26.12
CA GLY A 216 7.91 -10.15 25.57
C GLY A 216 6.64 -9.71 26.30
N TYR A 217 6.71 -8.75 27.24
CA TYR A 217 5.54 -8.30 28.00
C TYR A 217 5.49 -6.77 28.18
N GLN A 218 4.30 -6.19 28.11
CA GLN A 218 4.00 -4.80 28.46
C GLN A 218 3.60 -4.67 29.94
N PHE A 219 4.14 -3.66 30.62
CA PHE A 219 3.84 -3.41 32.04
C PHE A 219 2.43 -2.84 32.22
N ALA A 220 1.54 -3.61 32.85
CA ALA A 220 0.12 -3.27 33.04
C ALA A 220 -0.14 -2.34 34.23
N GLY A 221 0.81 -2.24 35.18
CA GLY A 221 0.68 -1.45 36.39
C GLY A 221 0.98 -2.22 37.67
N TRP A 222 0.85 -1.51 38.79
CA TRP A 222 1.12 -2.02 40.14
C TRP A 222 -0.18 -2.36 40.84
N PHE A 223 -0.27 -3.55 41.45
CA PHE A 223 -1.49 -4.03 42.10
C PHE A 223 -1.26 -4.30 43.59
N LEU A 224 -2.26 -3.97 44.42
CA LEU A 224 -2.31 -4.27 45.84
C LEU A 224 -3.53 -5.16 46.10
N ASN A 225 -3.32 -6.36 46.64
CA ASN A 225 -4.40 -7.32 46.93
C ASN A 225 -5.32 -7.64 45.73
N GLY A 226 -4.79 -7.58 44.51
CA GLY A 226 -5.53 -7.86 43.27
C GLY A 226 -6.18 -6.64 42.60
N GLU A 227 -6.19 -5.48 43.26
CA GLU A 227 -6.73 -4.22 42.72
C GLU A 227 -5.60 -3.28 42.24
N LEU A 228 -5.85 -2.50 41.18
CA LEU A 228 -4.88 -1.56 40.63
C LEU A 228 -4.58 -0.46 41.66
N TYR A 229 -3.30 -0.24 41.97
CA TYR A 229 -2.88 0.72 42.98
C TYR A 229 -2.81 2.13 42.41
N ASP A 230 -3.56 3.05 43.03
CA ASP A 230 -3.50 4.48 42.75
C ASP A 230 -2.41 5.14 43.61
N PHE A 231 -1.41 5.76 42.97
CA PHE A 231 -0.31 6.44 43.66
C PHE A 231 -0.72 7.75 44.35
N GLU A 232 -1.96 8.20 44.17
CA GLU A 232 -2.57 9.25 45.00
C GLU A 232 -3.18 8.70 46.31
N THR A 233 -3.14 7.38 46.54
CA THR A 233 -3.55 6.77 47.80
C THR A 233 -2.46 6.96 48.87
N PRO A 234 -2.79 7.53 50.06
CA PRO A 234 -1.83 7.71 51.13
C PRO A 234 -1.33 6.38 51.70
N VAL A 235 -0.03 6.29 51.94
CA VAL A 235 0.61 5.15 52.57
C VAL A 235 0.44 5.26 54.09
N THR A 236 -0.38 4.38 54.67
CA THR A 236 -0.65 4.32 56.11
C THR A 236 -0.16 3.01 56.75
N GLY A 237 0.66 2.24 56.03
CA GLY A 237 1.21 0.96 56.47
C GLY A 237 2.24 0.40 55.48
N GLU A 238 2.96 -0.66 55.86
CA GLU A 238 3.82 -1.38 54.91
C GLU A 238 2.98 -2.10 53.86
N ILE A 239 3.31 -1.93 52.58
CA ILE A 239 2.61 -2.55 51.45
C ILE A 239 3.60 -3.17 50.46
N THR A 240 3.14 -4.20 49.75
CA THR A 240 3.84 -4.79 48.60
C THR A 240 2.96 -4.61 47.38
N LEU A 241 3.50 -3.96 46.36
CA LEU A 241 2.88 -3.77 45.06
C LEU A 241 3.46 -4.79 44.09
N THR A 242 2.58 -5.59 43.48
CA THR A 242 2.97 -6.62 42.51
C THR A 242 2.70 -6.11 41.09
N ALA A 243 3.69 -6.25 40.20
CA ALA A 243 3.54 -5.93 38.79
C ALA A 243 2.56 -6.89 38.12
N LYS A 244 1.67 -6.37 37.27
CA LYS A 244 0.99 -7.19 36.27
C LYS A 244 1.56 -6.89 34.89
N TRP A 245 1.46 -7.89 34.02
CA TRP A 245 2.03 -7.90 32.69
C TRP A 245 0.97 -8.35 31.69
N TYR A 246 0.96 -7.70 30.54
CA TYR A 246 0.30 -8.21 29.34
C TYR A 246 1.38 -8.77 28.43
N GLU A 247 1.13 -9.89 27.77
CA GLU A 247 2.04 -10.38 26.74
C GLU A 247 2.05 -9.39 25.58
N TYR A 248 3.23 -9.07 25.06
CA TYR A 248 3.38 -8.16 23.95
C TYR A 248 3.06 -8.91 22.66
N THR A 249 1.83 -8.80 22.16
CA THR A 249 1.53 -9.10 20.76
C THR A 249 1.85 -7.84 19.96
N ALA A 250 2.99 -7.84 19.26
CA ALA A 250 3.30 -6.75 18.33
C ALA A 250 2.14 -6.54 17.35
N PRO A 251 1.80 -5.30 16.98
CA PRO A 251 0.87 -5.07 15.88
C PRO A 251 1.41 -5.76 14.63
N ARG A 252 0.54 -6.54 14.00
CA ARG A 252 0.87 -7.37 12.85
C ARG A 252 1.12 -6.50 11.61
N THR A 253 1.96 -6.97 10.68
CA THR A 253 1.98 -6.41 9.33
C THR A 253 0.65 -6.71 8.64
N VAL A 254 -0.06 -5.69 8.16
CA VAL A 254 -1.30 -5.85 7.39
C VAL A 254 -0.98 -6.66 6.11
N MET A 255 -1.91 -7.51 5.68
CA MET A 255 -1.81 -8.09 4.34
C MET A 255 -1.84 -6.91 3.37
N PRO A 256 -0.82 -6.70 2.52
CA PRO A 256 -0.91 -5.64 1.53
C PRO A 256 -2.17 -5.88 0.72
N GLU A 257 -3.07 -4.90 0.71
CA GLU A 257 -4.19 -4.93 -0.22
C GLU A 257 -3.62 -5.16 -1.61
N ALA A 258 -4.23 -6.06 -2.37
CA ALA A 258 -4.01 -6.04 -3.80
C ALA A 258 -4.42 -4.64 -4.22
N GLU A 259 -3.47 -3.82 -4.67
CA GLU A 259 -3.80 -2.55 -5.32
C GLU A 259 -4.80 -2.94 -6.40
N GLU A 260 -6.08 -2.58 -6.21
CA GLU A 260 -7.02 -2.59 -7.32
C GLU A 260 -6.40 -1.63 -8.32
N GLU A 261 -5.82 -2.16 -9.39
CA GLU A 261 -5.40 -1.33 -10.50
C GLU A 261 -6.67 -0.60 -10.92
N GLU A 262 -6.77 0.71 -10.60
CA GLU A 262 -7.86 1.57 -11.05
C GLU A 262 -8.03 1.26 -12.54
N GLU A 263 -9.18 0.71 -12.94
CA GLU A 263 -9.44 0.35 -14.33
C GLU A 263 -9.01 1.54 -15.19
N GLU A 264 -8.01 1.33 -16.05
CA GLU A 264 -7.47 2.41 -16.88
C GLU A 264 -8.64 2.94 -17.71
N PHE A 265 -9.11 4.14 -17.33
CA PHE A 265 -10.33 4.72 -17.88
C PHE A 265 -10.27 4.69 -19.42
N ASP A 266 -11.09 3.84 -20.04
CA ASP A 266 -11.23 3.75 -21.50
C ASP A 266 -12.45 4.56 -21.97
N PRO A 267 -12.24 5.80 -22.49
CA PRO A 267 -13.32 6.64 -22.98
C PRO A 267 -13.94 6.15 -24.29
N GLN A 268 -13.46 5.05 -24.90
CA GLN A 268 -13.90 4.54 -26.19
C GLN A 268 -14.97 3.43 -26.10
N VAL A 269 -15.32 2.96 -24.90
CA VAL A 269 -16.37 1.94 -24.76
C VAL A 269 -17.72 2.55 -25.13
N GLY A 270 -18.30 2.08 -26.24
CA GLY A 270 -19.47 2.64 -26.94
C GLY A 270 -20.81 2.57 -26.19
N VAL A 271 -20.86 3.10 -24.98
CA VAL A 271 -22.06 3.24 -24.16
C VAL A 271 -22.49 4.70 -24.21
N THR A 272 -23.78 4.96 -24.39
CA THR A 272 -24.32 6.30 -24.11
C THR A 272 -24.26 6.47 -22.59
N VAL A 273 -23.27 7.20 -22.11
CA VAL A 273 -23.05 7.41 -20.67
C VAL A 273 -23.92 8.56 -20.20
N GLU A 274 -24.70 8.34 -19.15
CA GLU A 274 -25.48 9.41 -18.49
C GLU A 274 -24.53 10.32 -17.71
N ARG A 275 -24.78 11.64 -17.73
CA ARG A 275 -23.92 12.61 -17.06
C ARG A 275 -24.06 12.45 -15.54
N LEU A 276 -22.95 12.32 -14.84
CA LEU A 276 -22.92 12.21 -13.40
C LEU A 276 -23.41 13.50 -12.72
N PRO A 277 -24.01 13.37 -11.52
CA PRO A 277 -24.37 14.54 -10.74
C PRO A 277 -23.14 15.29 -10.22
N TYR A 278 -23.30 16.60 -10.01
CA TYR A 278 -22.25 17.45 -9.44
C TYR A 278 -22.28 17.41 -7.91
N PHE A 279 -21.15 17.58 -7.25
CA PHE A 279 -21.05 17.53 -5.77
C PHE A 279 -22.11 18.37 -5.04
N PHE A 280 -22.43 19.58 -5.53
CA PHE A 280 -23.46 20.45 -4.92
C PHE A 280 -24.84 20.38 -5.63
N SER A 281 -25.09 19.37 -6.46
CA SER A 281 -26.37 19.22 -7.15
C SER A 281 -27.45 18.65 -6.24
N ASP A 282 -28.71 19.01 -6.51
CA ASP A 282 -29.89 18.56 -5.75
C ASP A 282 -30.03 17.03 -5.67
N GLU A 283 -29.35 16.28 -6.54
CA GLU A 283 -29.35 14.82 -6.59
C GLU A 283 -28.45 14.19 -5.52
N TYR A 284 -27.38 14.89 -5.12
CA TYR A 284 -26.60 14.56 -3.94
C TYR A 284 -27.21 15.15 -2.66
N LEU A 285 -28.26 15.96 -2.75
CA LEU A 285 -28.89 16.57 -1.60
C LEU A 285 -30.15 15.79 -1.19
N ASN A 286 -30.25 15.45 0.08
CA ASN A 286 -31.45 14.93 0.69
C ASN A 286 -32.61 15.93 0.43
N PRO A 287 -33.69 15.48 -0.24
CA PRO A 287 -34.76 16.36 -0.70
C PRO A 287 -35.61 16.96 0.42
N GLU A 288 -35.52 16.44 1.65
CA GLU A 288 -36.28 16.96 2.81
C GLU A 288 -35.59 18.18 3.46
N ASN A 289 -34.27 18.26 3.38
CA ASN A 289 -33.49 19.23 4.13
C ASN A 289 -32.42 19.98 3.29
N GLY A 290 -32.15 19.53 2.06
CA GLY A 290 -31.18 20.14 1.15
C GLY A 290 -29.72 19.91 1.53
N TYR A 291 -29.42 18.91 2.36
CA TYR A 291 -28.07 18.53 2.81
C TYR A 291 -27.53 17.35 2.01
N LEU A 292 -26.21 17.23 1.88
CA LEU A 292 -25.57 16.09 1.18
C LEU A 292 -26.06 14.74 1.77
N ASN A 293 -26.35 13.77 0.90
CA ASN A 293 -26.66 12.40 1.29
C ASN A 293 -25.34 11.66 1.57
N PHE A 294 -25.07 11.41 2.85
CA PHE A 294 -23.83 10.80 3.33
C PHE A 294 -23.99 9.31 3.63
N ASP A 295 -25.13 8.69 3.31
CA ASP A 295 -25.38 7.26 3.56
C ASP A 295 -24.34 6.34 2.88
N ASP A 296 -23.63 6.84 1.86
CA ASP A 296 -22.54 6.14 1.15
C ASP A 296 -21.12 6.47 1.69
N LEU A 297 -21.00 7.36 2.68
CA LEU A 297 -19.74 7.72 3.33
C LEU A 297 -19.78 7.15 4.75
N ASP A 298 -18.95 6.14 5.01
CA ASP A 298 -18.93 5.31 6.22
C ASP A 298 -18.59 6.11 7.50
N TYR A 299 -19.53 6.94 7.95
CA TYR A 299 -19.42 7.80 9.13
C TYR A 299 -20.64 7.62 10.02
N ASP A 300 -20.44 7.04 11.21
CA ASP A 300 -21.48 6.94 12.23
C ASP A 300 -21.46 8.12 13.22
N SER A 301 -22.65 8.44 13.75
CA SER A 301 -22.99 9.26 14.91
C SER A 301 -23.49 10.70 14.69
N GLU A 302 -24.60 10.99 15.37
CA GLU A 302 -25.32 12.29 15.46
C GLU A 302 -24.42 13.51 15.78
N LYS A 303 -23.21 13.31 16.33
CA LYS A 303 -22.23 14.36 16.63
C LYS A 303 -21.51 14.88 15.37
N TYR A 304 -21.33 14.02 14.36
CA TYR A 304 -20.68 14.38 13.11
C TYR A 304 -21.62 15.12 12.17
N PHE A 305 -22.93 14.90 12.22
CA PHE A 305 -23.88 15.62 11.36
C PHE A 305 -23.82 17.14 11.52
N GLU A 306 -23.70 17.66 12.75
CA GLU A 306 -23.53 19.10 12.99
C GLU A 306 -22.18 19.60 12.47
N LYS A 307 -21.09 18.84 12.69
CA LYS A 307 -19.74 19.17 12.20
C LYS A 307 -19.58 19.06 10.69
N LEU A 308 -20.29 18.13 10.06
CA LEU A 308 -20.40 17.99 8.61
C LEU A 308 -21.08 19.22 8.02
N GLN A 309 -22.17 19.69 8.65
CA GLN A 309 -22.85 20.90 8.21
C GLN A 309 -21.97 22.14 8.39
N ASP A 310 -21.32 22.30 9.55
CA ASP A 310 -20.36 23.37 9.78
C ASP A 310 -19.21 23.31 8.78
N GLY A 311 -18.67 22.13 8.51
CA GLY A 311 -17.62 21.89 7.54
C GLY A 311 -18.06 22.22 6.11
N LEU A 312 -19.29 21.88 5.72
CA LEU A 312 -19.85 22.20 4.41
C LEU A 312 -20.07 23.71 4.25
N ASP A 313 -20.61 24.36 5.27
CA ASP A 313 -20.81 25.81 5.27
C ASP A 313 -19.48 26.57 5.30
N GLU A 314 -18.48 26.07 6.04
CA GLU A 314 -17.12 26.59 6.03
C GLU A 314 -16.43 26.36 4.68
N LEU A 315 -16.58 25.19 4.06
CA LEU A 315 -16.06 24.90 2.74
C LEU A 315 -16.69 25.86 1.71
N ARG A 316 -18.01 25.97 1.66
CA ARG A 316 -18.72 26.93 0.79
C ARG A 316 -18.28 28.37 1.05
N SER A 317 -18.09 28.74 2.32
CA SER A 317 -17.58 30.05 2.72
C SER A 317 -16.14 30.27 2.23
N THR A 318 -15.30 29.26 2.29
CA THR A 318 -13.90 29.28 1.83
C THR A 318 -13.81 29.40 0.31
N LEU A 319 -14.62 28.62 -0.42
CA LEU A 319 -14.77 28.75 -1.87
C LEU A 319 -15.20 30.18 -2.24
N LYS A 320 -16.21 30.72 -1.55
CA LYS A 320 -16.66 32.09 -1.75
C LYS A 320 -15.59 33.14 -1.44
N LYS A 321 -14.80 32.95 -0.37
CA LYS A 321 -13.67 33.84 -0.02
C LYS A 321 -12.54 33.79 -1.04
N SER A 322 -12.34 32.65 -1.70
CA SER A 322 -11.35 32.47 -2.76
C SER A 322 -11.86 32.88 -4.15
N TYR A 323 -13.08 33.42 -4.24
CA TYR A 323 -13.71 33.86 -5.50
C TYR A 323 -13.80 32.75 -6.56
N ARG A 324 -13.92 31.49 -6.13
CA ARG A 324 -14.06 30.30 -6.97
C ARG A 324 -15.32 29.54 -6.60
N ASP A 325 -15.94 28.91 -7.59
CA ASP A 325 -17.08 28.00 -7.41
C ASP A 325 -16.72 26.60 -7.93
N TYR A 326 -17.62 25.63 -7.75
CA TYR A 326 -17.43 24.28 -8.25
C TYR A 326 -17.16 24.26 -9.76
N ASN A 327 -17.85 25.10 -10.56
CA ASN A 327 -17.66 25.17 -12.00
C ASN A 327 -16.25 25.63 -12.39
N TYR A 328 -15.62 26.49 -11.59
CA TYR A 328 -14.22 26.87 -11.80
C TYR A 328 -13.29 25.65 -11.71
N PHE A 329 -13.46 24.80 -10.69
CA PHE A 329 -12.63 23.59 -10.50
C PHE A 329 -12.94 22.54 -11.56
N LEU A 330 -14.22 22.29 -11.85
CA LEU A 330 -14.64 21.41 -12.93
C LEU A 330 -14.04 21.85 -14.27
N ALA A 331 -14.00 23.16 -14.55
CA ALA A 331 -13.36 23.67 -15.75
C ALA A 331 -11.85 23.40 -15.81
N GLN A 332 -11.15 23.42 -14.67
CA GLN A 332 -9.73 23.03 -14.63
C GLN A 332 -9.56 21.50 -14.81
N GLN A 333 -10.42 20.68 -14.22
CA GLN A 333 -10.36 19.23 -14.38
C GLN A 333 -10.69 18.81 -15.81
N MET A 334 -11.67 19.44 -16.46
CA MET A 334 -11.92 19.25 -17.89
C MET A 334 -10.70 19.63 -18.75
N GLU A 335 -9.95 20.67 -18.39
CA GLU A 335 -8.69 21.00 -19.09
C GLU A 335 -7.61 19.93 -18.88
N THR A 336 -7.55 19.29 -17.70
CA THR A 336 -6.66 18.16 -17.43
C THR A 336 -7.04 16.97 -18.31
N VAL A 337 -8.31 16.55 -18.30
CA VAL A 337 -8.83 15.46 -19.14
C VAL A 337 -8.62 15.74 -20.64
N LEU A 338 -8.69 17.00 -21.07
CA LEU A 338 -8.37 17.37 -22.45
C LEU A 338 -6.89 17.11 -22.80
N LEU A 339 -5.97 17.34 -21.86
CA LEU A 339 -4.55 17.06 -22.08
C LEU A 339 -4.29 15.55 -22.13
N GLU A 340 -4.96 14.78 -21.28
CA GLU A 340 -4.92 13.30 -21.34
C GLU A 340 -5.47 12.78 -22.67
N LYS A 341 -6.59 13.33 -23.14
CA LYS A 341 -7.14 13.04 -24.46
C LYS A 341 -6.16 13.38 -25.58
N PHE A 342 -5.51 14.53 -25.49
CA PHE A 342 -4.48 14.94 -26.45
C PHE A 342 -3.28 13.99 -26.47
N GLU A 343 -2.80 13.57 -25.29
CA GLU A 343 -1.73 12.58 -25.16
C GLU A 343 -2.16 11.22 -25.74
N ARG A 344 -3.35 10.73 -25.37
CA ARG A 344 -3.92 9.49 -25.92
C ARG A 344 -4.05 9.55 -27.45
N ALA A 345 -4.53 10.65 -28.01
CA ALA A 345 -4.67 10.78 -29.45
C ALA A 345 -3.33 10.78 -30.20
N ILE A 346 -2.23 11.19 -29.55
CA ILE A 346 -0.88 11.01 -30.08
C ILE A 346 -0.46 9.54 -29.93
N ASN A 347 -0.68 8.97 -28.76
CA ASN A 347 -0.25 7.63 -28.40
C ASN A 347 -0.93 6.54 -29.25
N ASP A 348 -2.21 6.69 -29.61
CA ASP A 348 -3.01 5.79 -30.43
C ASP A 348 -2.45 5.63 -31.87
N THR A 349 -1.62 6.56 -32.32
CA THR A 349 -0.95 6.48 -33.63
C THR A 349 0.32 5.64 -33.60
N GLN A 350 0.81 5.29 -32.41
CA GLN A 350 2.05 4.56 -32.23
C GLN A 350 1.77 3.06 -32.20
N SER A 351 2.63 2.31 -32.87
CA SER A 351 2.61 0.86 -32.82
C SER A 351 4.03 0.32 -32.80
N VAL A 352 4.17 -0.90 -32.33
CA VAL A 352 5.41 -1.67 -32.40
C VAL A 352 5.19 -2.79 -33.41
N SER A 353 6.16 -2.99 -34.29
CA SER A 353 6.11 -4.11 -35.24
C SER A 353 6.81 -5.33 -34.66
N ALA A 354 6.45 -6.52 -35.12
CA ALA A 354 7.15 -7.75 -34.74
C ALA A 354 8.67 -7.67 -35.05
N ASP A 355 9.06 -6.97 -36.12
CA ASP A 355 10.46 -6.72 -36.48
C ASP A 355 11.18 -5.82 -35.45
N ASP A 356 10.48 -4.82 -34.89
CA ASP A 356 11.02 -3.97 -33.81
C ASP A 356 11.26 -4.79 -32.55
N VAL A 357 10.29 -5.65 -32.18
CA VAL A 357 10.40 -6.56 -31.03
C VAL A 357 11.59 -7.51 -31.21
N GLN A 358 11.68 -8.17 -32.37
CA GLN A 358 12.77 -9.09 -32.68
C GLN A 358 14.15 -8.41 -32.61
N LYS A 359 14.26 -7.18 -33.13
CA LYS A 359 15.51 -6.42 -33.09
C LYS A 359 15.90 -6.04 -31.66
N GLU A 360 14.94 -5.61 -30.83
CA GLU A 360 15.23 -5.27 -29.45
C GLU A 360 15.59 -6.51 -28.62
N TYR A 361 14.90 -7.62 -28.85
CA TYR A 361 15.25 -8.93 -28.31
C TYR A 361 16.72 -9.31 -28.61
N GLU A 362 17.16 -9.16 -29.86
CA GLU A 362 18.56 -9.40 -30.25
C GLU A 362 19.55 -8.44 -29.57
N ASN A 363 19.18 -7.16 -29.40
CA ASN A 363 19.98 -6.18 -28.69
C ASN A 363 20.15 -6.55 -27.21
N LEU A 364 19.06 -6.93 -26.53
CA LEU A 364 19.07 -7.32 -25.12
C LEU A 364 19.95 -8.56 -24.89
N ILE A 365 19.86 -9.55 -25.78
CA ILE A 365 20.75 -10.72 -25.77
C ILE A 365 22.23 -10.30 -25.88
N ALA A 366 22.55 -9.37 -26.79
CA ALA A 366 23.93 -8.91 -26.98
C ALA A 366 24.47 -8.17 -25.75
N GLN A 367 23.67 -7.28 -25.16
CA GLN A 367 24.02 -6.55 -23.93
C GLN A 367 24.23 -7.49 -22.73
N ASN A 368 23.38 -8.52 -22.61
CA ASN A 368 23.52 -9.51 -21.55
C ASN A 368 24.82 -10.32 -21.71
N LYS A 369 25.15 -10.79 -22.92
CA LYS A 369 26.43 -11.47 -23.20
C LYS A 369 27.65 -10.63 -22.80
N GLU A 370 27.64 -9.34 -23.11
CA GLU A 370 28.71 -8.42 -22.70
C GLU A 370 28.80 -8.29 -21.16
N SER A 371 27.66 -8.14 -20.48
CA SER A 371 27.61 -8.03 -19.00
C SER A 371 28.14 -9.29 -18.29
N PHE A 372 27.75 -10.48 -18.76
CA PHE A 372 28.23 -11.76 -18.20
C PHE A 372 29.74 -11.99 -18.41
N THR A 373 30.32 -11.48 -19.50
CA THR A 373 31.78 -11.62 -19.71
C THR A 373 32.63 -10.72 -18.81
N LEU A 374 32.05 -9.66 -18.25
CA LEU A 374 32.75 -8.68 -17.42
C LEU A 374 32.61 -8.93 -15.92
N SER A 375 31.54 -9.59 -15.46
CA SER A 375 31.33 -9.90 -14.05
C SER A 375 31.75 -11.33 -13.75
N GLY A 376 32.90 -11.54 -13.10
CA GLY A 376 33.33 -12.85 -12.58
C GLY A 376 32.42 -13.46 -11.49
N SER A 377 31.18 -12.97 -11.31
CA SER A 377 30.17 -13.52 -10.41
C SER A 377 28.80 -13.42 -11.09
N TYR A 378 28.31 -14.59 -11.53
CA TYR A 378 26.99 -14.83 -12.12
C TYR A 378 25.84 -14.35 -11.21
N GLU A 379 26.04 -14.39 -9.90
CA GLU A 379 25.05 -14.02 -8.87
C GLU A 379 24.67 -12.53 -8.90
N LYS A 380 25.65 -11.64 -9.10
CA LYS A 380 25.40 -10.19 -9.26
C LYS A 380 24.63 -9.85 -10.53
N SER A 381 24.79 -10.66 -11.57
CA SER A 381 24.04 -10.50 -12.83
C SER A 381 22.60 -10.98 -12.70
N LEU A 382 22.35 -12.00 -11.87
CA LEU A 382 21.01 -12.52 -11.64
C LEU A 382 20.15 -11.55 -10.83
N THR A 383 20.70 -10.93 -9.78
CA THR A 383 19.97 -9.94 -8.95
C THR A 383 19.57 -8.70 -9.75
N SER A 384 20.36 -8.30 -10.75
CA SER A 384 19.96 -7.20 -11.67
C SER A 384 19.01 -7.66 -12.78
N SER A 385 19.02 -8.94 -13.14
CA SER A 385 18.22 -9.48 -14.27
C SER A 385 16.73 -9.62 -13.97
N LEU A 386 16.34 -9.63 -12.69
CA LEU A 386 14.93 -9.70 -12.25
C LEU A 386 14.11 -8.44 -12.54
N THR A 387 14.68 -7.46 -13.24
CA THR A 387 13.90 -6.32 -13.74
C THR A 387 13.74 -6.28 -15.26
N ASN A 388 14.43 -7.10 -16.08
CA ASN A 388 14.29 -7.15 -17.55
C ASN A 388 15.00 -8.36 -18.21
N THR A 389 14.54 -9.60 -18.00
CA THR A 389 15.36 -10.81 -18.30
C THR A 389 15.49 -11.14 -19.78
N LEU A 390 16.72 -11.27 -20.32
CA LEU A 390 16.98 -11.99 -21.58
C LEU A 390 18.39 -12.61 -21.70
N TYR A 391 18.75 -13.52 -20.80
CA TYR A 391 19.69 -14.64 -21.03
C TYR A 391 19.79 -15.46 -19.73
N HIS A 392 19.58 -16.78 -19.79
CA HIS A 392 19.92 -17.69 -18.70
C HIS A 392 20.82 -18.77 -19.26
N SER A 393 22.05 -18.89 -18.76
CA SER A 393 22.94 -19.97 -19.19
C SER A 393 22.39 -21.28 -18.65
N TYR A 394 21.77 -22.08 -19.53
CA TYR A 394 21.36 -23.44 -19.24
C TYR A 394 22.36 -24.41 -19.87
N THR A 395 23.13 -25.09 -19.02
CA THR A 395 24.14 -26.07 -19.45
C THR A 395 23.70 -27.51 -19.22
N ASP A 396 22.77 -27.77 -18.28
CA ASP A 396 22.18 -29.10 -17.98
C ASP A 396 20.76 -28.97 -17.36
N ALA A 397 19.93 -30.01 -17.48
CA ALA A 397 18.58 -30.09 -16.86
C ALA A 397 18.60 -30.02 -15.34
N ASN A 398 19.74 -30.35 -14.74
CA ASN A 398 19.94 -30.22 -13.31
C ASN A 398 20.35 -28.80 -12.90
N ASP A 399 20.65 -27.86 -13.81
CA ASP A 399 21.17 -26.51 -13.49
C ASP A 399 20.07 -25.44 -13.29
N ARG A 400 18.85 -25.89 -12.96
CA ARG A 400 17.65 -25.03 -12.81
C ARG A 400 17.61 -24.34 -11.43
N TYR A 401 17.33 -23.04 -11.42
CA TYR A 401 17.17 -22.25 -10.20
C TYR A 401 15.69 -22.12 -9.82
N GLY A 402 15.34 -22.47 -8.59
CA GLY A 402 13.99 -22.27 -8.07
C GLY A 402 13.91 -21.11 -7.08
N PHE A 403 12.76 -20.45 -7.07
CA PHE A 403 12.34 -19.55 -6.01
C PHE A 403 11.60 -20.37 -4.97
N VAL A 404 12.14 -20.39 -3.76
CA VAL A 404 11.63 -21.19 -2.67
C VAL A 404 10.94 -20.26 -1.68
N THR A 405 9.61 -20.33 -1.62
CA THR A 405 8.83 -19.72 -0.55
C THR A 405 8.64 -20.76 0.54
N ASN A 406 8.89 -20.39 1.79
CA ASN A 406 8.67 -21.27 2.92
C ASN A 406 7.77 -20.62 3.97
N ILE A 407 6.99 -21.46 4.63
CA ILE A 407 6.20 -21.13 5.81
C ILE A 407 6.80 -21.94 6.96
N LEU A 408 7.19 -21.28 8.04
CA LEU A 408 7.75 -21.93 9.22
C LEU A 408 6.71 -21.93 10.34
N LEU A 409 6.22 -23.12 10.71
CA LEU A 409 5.44 -23.34 11.92
C LEU A 409 6.43 -23.67 13.04
N LYS A 410 6.76 -22.68 13.86
CA LYS A 410 7.82 -22.78 14.87
C LYS A 410 7.28 -23.43 16.13
N PHE A 411 8.01 -24.39 16.69
CA PHE A 411 7.64 -24.98 17.99
C PHE A 411 7.59 -23.94 19.10
N ASN A 412 6.60 -24.07 19.97
CA ASN A 412 6.42 -23.17 21.09
C ASN A 412 7.53 -23.36 22.14
N ALA A 413 7.58 -22.46 23.13
CA ALA A 413 8.64 -22.43 24.12
C ALA A 413 8.76 -23.75 24.93
N ASP A 414 7.64 -24.42 25.21
CA ASP A 414 7.63 -25.67 25.98
C ASP A 414 8.11 -26.86 25.14
N GLU A 415 7.70 -26.95 23.89
CA GLU A 415 8.17 -27.95 22.92
C GLU A 415 9.69 -27.81 22.68
N LEU A 416 10.16 -26.58 22.46
CA LEU A 416 11.58 -26.29 22.25
C LEU A 416 12.41 -26.62 23.50
N LYS A 417 11.87 -26.33 24.69
CA LYS A 417 12.52 -26.66 25.97
C LYS A 417 12.66 -28.17 26.14
N GLN A 418 11.64 -28.96 25.82
CA GLN A 418 11.72 -30.43 25.88
C GLN A 418 12.87 -30.97 25.03
N LEU A 419 13.02 -30.48 23.80
CA LEU A 419 14.12 -30.86 22.92
C LEU A 419 15.48 -30.38 23.46
N THR A 420 15.54 -29.15 23.96
CA THR A 420 16.77 -28.56 24.52
C THR A 420 17.26 -29.31 25.75
N ASP A 421 16.36 -29.76 26.62
CA ASP A 421 16.67 -30.55 27.81
C ASP A 421 17.22 -31.94 27.44
N LEU A 422 16.66 -32.58 26.40
CA LEU A 422 17.16 -33.86 25.88
C LEU A 422 18.57 -33.75 25.31
N VAL A 423 18.84 -32.67 24.55
CA VAL A 423 20.17 -32.36 24.01
C VAL A 423 21.16 -32.10 25.15
N SER A 424 20.78 -31.24 26.11
CA SER A 424 21.64 -30.80 27.22
C SER A 424 21.95 -31.92 28.22
N ALA A 425 21.03 -32.86 28.41
CA ALA A 425 21.25 -34.04 29.26
C ALA A 425 22.32 -34.98 28.71
N GLY A 426 22.55 -34.97 27.38
CA GLY A 426 23.62 -35.70 26.70
C GLY A 426 23.52 -37.24 26.75
N ASN A 427 22.40 -37.78 27.22
CA ASN A 427 22.17 -39.23 27.39
C ASN A 427 21.31 -39.86 26.29
N SER A 428 20.72 -39.05 25.41
CA SER A 428 19.89 -39.48 24.27
C SER A 428 20.70 -39.51 22.97
N THR A 429 20.37 -40.43 22.05
CA THR A 429 20.95 -40.44 20.70
C THR A 429 20.27 -39.39 19.83
N VAL A 430 20.92 -38.97 18.73
CA VAL A 430 20.33 -38.05 17.74
C VAL A 430 18.98 -38.57 17.25
N GLU A 431 18.90 -39.87 16.91
CA GLU A 431 17.67 -40.52 16.47
C GLU A 431 16.54 -40.42 17.49
N GLN A 432 16.83 -40.64 18.77
CA GLN A 432 15.82 -40.53 19.83
C GLN A 432 15.31 -39.10 20.00
N ILE A 433 16.17 -38.10 19.77
CA ILE A 433 15.77 -36.70 19.84
C ILE A 433 14.92 -36.35 18.60
N LYS A 434 15.26 -36.87 17.42
CA LYS A 434 14.44 -36.74 16.20
C LYS A 434 13.08 -37.42 16.35
N ASP A 435 13.00 -38.61 16.98
CA ASP A 435 11.72 -39.27 17.27
C ASP A 435 10.81 -38.38 18.14
N VAL A 436 11.38 -37.71 19.17
CA VAL A 436 10.63 -36.77 20.02
C VAL A 436 10.25 -35.51 19.24
N ARG A 437 11.16 -34.95 18.44
CA ARG A 437 10.89 -33.81 17.56
C ARG A 437 9.71 -34.08 16.63
N ASP A 438 9.69 -35.24 15.99
CA ASP A 438 8.64 -35.62 15.05
C ASP A 438 7.31 -35.89 15.76
N ALA A 439 7.35 -36.47 16.97
CA ALA A 439 6.16 -36.62 17.79
C ALA A 439 5.58 -35.26 18.22
N LEU A 440 6.44 -34.29 18.59
CA LEU A 440 6.02 -32.92 18.91
C LEU A 440 5.42 -32.24 17.68
N ALA A 441 6.03 -32.40 16.49
CA ALA A 441 5.48 -31.89 15.24
C ALA A 441 4.05 -32.38 14.99
N GLN A 442 3.80 -33.68 15.21
CA GLN A 442 2.48 -34.28 15.02
C GLN A 442 1.42 -33.75 16.02
N SER A 443 1.85 -33.32 17.21
CA SER A 443 0.97 -32.73 18.22
C SER A 443 0.93 -31.20 18.20
N HIS A 444 1.75 -30.55 17.38
CA HIS A 444 1.95 -29.11 17.38
C HIS A 444 0.66 -28.38 16.98
N MET A 445 0.36 -27.31 17.70
CA MET A 445 -0.79 -26.44 17.50
C MET A 445 -0.29 -25.10 16.97
N VAL A 446 -0.97 -24.58 15.95
CA VAL A 446 -0.59 -23.40 15.18
C VAL A 446 -1.54 -22.27 15.54
N LEU A 447 -0.96 -21.10 15.82
CA LEU A 447 -1.71 -19.85 15.91
C LEU A 447 -2.18 -19.43 14.51
N ILE A 448 -3.49 -19.19 14.38
CA ILE A 448 -4.11 -18.80 13.13
C ILE A 448 -4.39 -17.30 13.17
N SER A 449 -3.92 -16.58 12.17
CA SER A 449 -4.09 -15.14 12.11
C SER A 449 -5.46 -14.74 11.55
N ASN A 450 -5.95 -13.55 11.88
CA ASN A 450 -7.17 -13.02 11.29
C ASN A 450 -6.90 -12.47 9.88
N PRO A 451 -7.55 -13.00 8.83
CA PRO A 451 -7.34 -12.50 7.47
C PRO A 451 -7.83 -11.06 7.28
N PHE A 452 -8.73 -10.57 8.13
CA PHE A 452 -9.33 -9.23 8.06
C PHE A 452 -8.90 -8.33 9.23
N TYR A 453 -7.71 -8.55 9.77
CA TYR A 453 -7.15 -7.68 10.81
C TYR A 453 -6.86 -6.28 10.26
N ASP A 454 -7.40 -5.27 10.93
CA ASP A 454 -7.19 -3.86 10.67
C ASP A 454 -6.58 -3.20 11.92
N PRO A 455 -5.33 -2.70 11.87
CA PRO A 455 -4.69 -2.03 12.99
C PRO A 455 -5.25 -0.62 13.25
N GLU A 456 -5.99 -0.04 12.31
CA GLU A 456 -6.64 1.26 12.45
C GLU A 456 -8.08 1.15 12.96
N ALA A 457 -8.66 -0.06 12.97
CA ALA A 457 -9.99 -0.29 13.50
C ALA A 457 -10.08 0.10 14.99
N GLU A 458 -11.07 0.92 15.33
CA GLU A 458 -11.31 1.35 16.70
C GLU A 458 -12.03 0.25 17.52
N CYS A 459 -11.56 0.02 18.74
CA CYS A 459 -12.17 -0.92 19.69
C CYS A 459 -13.46 -0.30 20.25
N GLU A 460 -14.63 -0.71 19.74
CA GLU A 460 -15.92 -0.25 20.26
C GLU A 460 -16.12 -0.69 21.72
N ASN A 461 -16.07 0.27 22.64
CA ASN A 461 -16.21 0.05 24.08
C ASN A 461 -17.57 -0.59 24.44
N GLN A 462 -17.60 -1.91 24.63
CA GLN A 462 -18.71 -2.58 25.30
C GLN A 462 -18.25 -3.19 26.63
N GLY A 463 -18.42 -2.45 27.74
CA GLY A 463 -18.25 -2.98 29.11
C GLY A 463 -17.13 -2.35 29.95
N GLU A 464 -16.43 -3.15 30.76
CA GLU A 464 -15.41 -2.71 31.74
C GLU A 464 -14.01 -2.44 31.13
N CYS A 465 -13.83 -2.56 29.80
CA CYS A 465 -12.57 -2.18 29.16
C CYS A 465 -12.40 -0.64 29.24
N LYS A 466 -11.26 -0.15 29.74
CA LYS A 466 -10.96 1.29 29.83
C LYS A 466 -10.29 1.76 28.53
N GLU A 467 -10.58 3.00 28.13
CA GLU A 467 -10.14 3.66 26.87
C GLU A 467 -8.64 3.48 26.54
N GLU A 468 -7.74 3.46 27.53
CA GLU A 468 -6.29 3.34 27.29
C GLU A 468 -5.79 1.89 27.09
N ASN A 469 -6.63 0.86 27.30
CA ASN A 469 -6.25 -0.56 27.29
C ASN A 469 -7.29 -1.47 26.57
N CYS A 470 -8.05 -0.95 25.60
CA CYS A 470 -8.99 -1.75 24.81
C CYS A 470 -8.23 -2.56 23.76
N ASP A 471 -7.47 -3.56 24.21
CA ASP A 471 -6.95 -4.61 23.35
C ASP A 471 -7.96 -5.77 23.38
N PRO A 472 -8.62 -6.08 22.25
CA PRO A 472 -9.61 -7.15 22.15
C PRO A 472 -9.05 -8.52 22.50
N MET A 473 -7.76 -8.77 22.29
CA MET A 473 -7.12 -10.05 22.63
C MET A 473 -6.98 -10.23 24.13
N THR A 474 -6.72 -9.14 24.86
CA THR A 474 -6.36 -9.20 26.28
C THR A 474 -7.46 -8.70 27.21
N CYS A 475 -8.48 -7.99 26.71
CA CYS A 475 -9.64 -7.59 27.52
C CYS A 475 -10.65 -8.74 27.62
N PRO A 476 -10.80 -9.41 28.79
CA PRO A 476 -11.66 -10.58 28.93
C PRO A 476 -13.14 -10.27 28.79
N ASN A 477 -13.52 -9.00 28.95
CA ASN A 477 -14.90 -8.50 28.87
C ASN A 477 -15.20 -7.84 27.52
N HIS A 478 -14.29 -7.88 26.55
CA HIS A 478 -14.54 -7.36 25.21
C HIS A 478 -15.57 -8.25 24.51
N SER A 479 -16.56 -7.62 23.87
CA SER A 479 -17.64 -8.31 23.15
C SER A 479 -17.11 -9.31 22.13
N CYS A 480 -15.98 -9.01 21.48
CA CYS A 480 -15.36 -9.89 20.49
C CYS A 480 -14.44 -10.98 21.07
N ASN A 481 -14.00 -10.90 22.32
CA ASN A 481 -13.07 -11.89 22.90
C ASN A 481 -13.78 -13.15 23.44
N GLN A 482 -15.11 -13.12 23.58
CA GLN A 482 -15.84 -14.14 24.33
C GLN A 482 -16.49 -15.24 23.48
N THR A 483 -16.47 -15.15 22.15
CA THR A 483 -17.12 -16.15 21.28
C THR A 483 -16.34 -16.35 19.99
N ASP A 484 -15.60 -17.44 19.89
CA ASP A 484 -15.20 -18.00 18.59
C ASP A 484 -16.47 -18.55 17.92
N GLU A 485 -17.03 -17.79 16.98
CA GLU A 485 -18.23 -18.20 16.24
C GLU A 485 -17.89 -19.19 15.10
N ASN A 486 -16.60 -19.43 14.83
CA ASN A 486 -16.17 -20.31 13.76
C ASN A 486 -16.43 -21.78 14.11
N THR A 487 -17.01 -22.50 13.15
CA THR A 487 -17.28 -23.94 13.27
C THR A 487 -16.03 -24.78 12.94
N GLU A 488 -15.99 -26.02 13.43
CA GLU A 488 -14.97 -26.99 13.02
C GLU A 488 -14.93 -27.20 11.50
N GLU A 489 -16.06 -27.07 10.80
CA GLU A 489 -16.11 -27.15 9.33
C GLU A 489 -15.37 -25.98 8.68
N GLN A 490 -15.51 -24.76 9.21
CA GLN A 490 -14.76 -23.58 8.77
C GLN A 490 -13.27 -23.73 9.03
N TYR A 491 -12.88 -24.20 10.22
CA TYR A 491 -11.46 -24.47 10.54
C TYR A 491 -10.85 -25.60 9.72
N ASN A 492 -11.64 -26.60 9.32
CA ASN A 492 -11.19 -27.66 8.41
C ASN A 492 -10.98 -27.17 6.97
N LYS A 493 -11.40 -25.94 6.67
CA LYS A 493 -11.36 -25.33 5.34
C LYS A 493 -11.07 -23.84 5.44
N MET A 494 -9.99 -23.45 6.11
CA MET A 494 -9.72 -22.03 6.41
C MET A 494 -9.61 -21.17 5.14
N ILE A 495 -8.94 -21.70 4.12
CA ILE A 495 -8.80 -21.10 2.79
C ILE A 495 -9.44 -22.03 1.76
N GLU A 496 -10.18 -21.45 0.82
CA GLU A 496 -10.74 -22.15 -0.34
C GLU A 496 -10.38 -21.41 -1.63
N PHE A 497 -10.04 -22.16 -2.68
CA PHE A 497 -9.89 -21.62 -4.03
C PHE A 497 -11.08 -22.02 -4.89
N VAL A 498 -11.81 -21.04 -5.44
CA VAL A 498 -12.94 -21.31 -6.33
C VAL A 498 -12.85 -20.54 -7.64
N VAL A 499 -13.39 -21.14 -8.71
CA VAL A 499 -13.51 -20.50 -10.02
C VAL A 499 -14.97 -20.51 -10.43
N THR A 500 -15.60 -19.33 -10.48
CA THR A 500 -17.02 -19.14 -10.83
C THR A 500 -17.09 -18.20 -12.03
N ASP A 501 -17.79 -18.62 -13.09
CA ASP A 501 -17.97 -17.83 -14.32
C ASP A 501 -16.66 -17.28 -14.94
N GLY A 502 -15.57 -18.03 -14.80
CA GLY A 502 -14.24 -17.65 -15.30
C GLY A 502 -13.45 -16.72 -14.38
N LYS A 503 -14.03 -16.29 -13.25
CA LYS A 503 -13.34 -15.52 -12.21
C LYS A 503 -12.85 -16.45 -11.11
N ALA A 504 -11.56 -16.39 -10.83
CA ALA A 504 -10.92 -17.14 -9.76
C ALA A 504 -10.80 -16.27 -8.51
N GLU A 505 -11.03 -16.85 -7.33
CA GLU A 505 -11.01 -16.13 -6.06
C GLU A 505 -10.48 -17.02 -4.92
N ILE A 506 -9.79 -16.40 -3.96
CA ILE A 506 -9.38 -17.03 -2.69
C ILE A 506 -10.39 -16.59 -1.63
N LYS A 507 -11.08 -17.55 -1.02
CA LYS A 507 -12.05 -17.32 0.07
C LYS A 507 -11.47 -17.71 1.41
N TYR A 508 -11.64 -16.84 2.39
CA TYR A 508 -11.37 -17.12 3.79
C TYR A 508 -12.67 -17.51 4.48
N ASN A 509 -12.72 -18.71 5.06
CA ASN A 509 -13.92 -19.21 5.76
C ASN A 509 -13.89 -18.95 7.28
N ILE A 510 -12.77 -18.43 7.78
CA ILE A 510 -12.56 -18.05 9.17
C ILE A 510 -12.33 -16.54 9.27
N THR A 511 -12.90 -15.91 10.30
CA THR A 511 -12.75 -14.48 10.56
C THR A 511 -13.02 -14.22 12.04
N GLU A 512 -12.43 -13.13 12.53
CA GLU A 512 -12.75 -12.53 13.83
C GLU A 512 -12.96 -11.02 13.63
N CYS A 513 -13.31 -10.32 14.70
CA CYS A 513 -13.38 -8.86 14.70
C CYS A 513 -12.12 -8.23 14.08
N ALA A 514 -12.28 -7.14 13.31
CA ALA A 514 -11.18 -6.48 12.61
C ALA A 514 -10.04 -6.04 13.55
N THR A 515 -10.35 -5.76 14.81
CA THR A 515 -9.35 -5.38 15.83
C THR A 515 -8.55 -6.57 16.39
N MET A 516 -8.94 -7.81 16.08
CA MET A 516 -8.28 -9.04 16.53
C MET A 516 -7.27 -9.53 15.49
N ALA A 517 -5.98 -9.61 15.88
CA ALA A 517 -4.91 -10.05 14.99
C ALA A 517 -4.92 -11.57 14.69
N TYR A 518 -5.56 -12.36 15.55
CA TYR A 518 -5.56 -13.82 15.54
C TYR A 518 -6.98 -14.38 15.77
N MET A 519 -7.15 -15.65 15.44
CA MET A 519 -8.26 -16.48 15.88
C MET A 519 -8.09 -16.84 17.36
N LEU A 520 -9.20 -17.06 18.08
CA LEU A 520 -9.16 -17.54 19.48
C LEU A 520 -8.76 -19.02 19.60
N THR A 521 -9.04 -19.82 18.58
CA THR A 521 -8.73 -21.26 18.57
C THR A 521 -7.46 -21.53 17.76
N GLU A 522 -6.44 -22.09 18.44
CA GLU A 522 -5.30 -22.73 17.78
C GLU A 522 -5.73 -23.99 17.01
N TRP A 523 -5.03 -24.28 15.91
CA TRP A 523 -5.36 -25.40 15.03
C TRP A 523 -4.18 -26.36 14.83
N PRO A 524 -4.39 -27.69 14.74
CA PRO A 524 -3.25 -28.59 14.64
C PRO A 524 -2.50 -28.42 13.32
N ALA A 525 -1.17 -28.54 13.37
CA ALA A 525 -0.32 -28.46 12.18
C ALA A 525 -0.58 -29.62 11.22
N PHE A 526 -0.71 -30.83 11.76
CA PHE A 526 -1.08 -32.06 11.03
C PHE A 526 -2.46 -32.56 11.45
N THR A 527 -3.10 -33.33 10.59
CA THR A 527 -4.46 -33.84 10.83
C THR A 527 -4.58 -34.69 12.10
N GLN A 528 -5.52 -34.33 12.97
CA GLN A 528 -5.82 -35.02 14.23
C GLN A 528 -7.31 -35.38 14.33
N GLY A 529 -7.63 -36.65 14.14
CA GLY A 529 -9.01 -37.13 14.20
C GLY A 529 -9.87 -36.52 13.09
N THR A 530 -10.84 -35.68 13.44
CA THR A 530 -11.71 -34.96 12.50
C THR A 530 -11.19 -33.58 12.10
N LYS A 531 -10.13 -33.09 12.77
CA LYS A 531 -9.48 -31.82 12.49
C LYS A 531 -8.41 -31.99 11.42
N ILE A 532 -8.61 -31.41 10.24
CA ILE A 532 -7.66 -31.40 9.12
C ILE A 532 -6.58 -30.37 9.41
N GLY A 533 -5.32 -30.79 9.41
CA GLY A 533 -4.19 -29.92 9.78
C GLY A 533 -3.85 -28.87 8.72
N VAL A 534 -3.16 -27.81 9.14
CA VAL A 534 -2.68 -26.72 8.27
C VAL A 534 -1.90 -27.26 7.07
N VAL A 535 -1.00 -28.23 7.30
CA VAL A 535 -0.15 -28.81 6.24
C VAL A 535 -1.00 -29.52 5.18
N GLU A 536 -2.00 -30.30 5.58
CA GLU A 536 -2.90 -30.95 4.63
C GLU A 536 -3.83 -29.95 3.94
N GLN A 537 -4.31 -28.92 4.63
CA GLN A 537 -5.14 -27.88 4.01
C GLN A 537 -4.36 -27.09 2.94
N PHE A 538 -3.10 -26.73 3.21
CA PHE A 538 -2.20 -26.14 2.23
C PHE A 538 -2.12 -27.01 0.97
N ALA A 539 -1.81 -28.30 1.12
CA ALA A 539 -1.74 -29.26 0.02
C ALA A 539 -3.07 -29.36 -0.76
N ASN A 540 -4.20 -29.41 -0.05
CA ASN A 540 -5.53 -29.49 -0.66
C ASN A 540 -5.86 -28.26 -1.50
N THR A 541 -5.54 -27.04 -1.02
CA THR A 541 -5.77 -25.81 -1.80
C THR A 541 -4.91 -25.76 -3.07
N MET A 542 -3.65 -26.22 -3.02
CA MET A 542 -2.81 -26.33 -4.21
C MET A 542 -3.38 -27.33 -5.24
N ALA A 543 -3.92 -28.46 -4.77
CA ALA A 543 -4.56 -29.47 -5.63
C ALA A 543 -5.90 -29.00 -6.23
N GLN A 544 -6.62 -28.11 -5.55
CA GLN A 544 -7.82 -27.47 -6.11
C GLN A 544 -7.47 -26.67 -7.37
N VAL A 545 -6.38 -25.89 -7.35
CA VAL A 545 -5.92 -25.17 -8.54
C VAL A 545 -5.62 -26.13 -9.69
N ASP A 546 -4.92 -27.23 -9.42
CA ASP A 546 -4.60 -28.25 -10.45
C ASP A 546 -5.85 -28.86 -11.08
N THR A 547 -6.93 -28.97 -10.31
CA THR A 547 -8.22 -29.46 -10.80
C THR A 547 -8.83 -28.48 -11.80
N TYR A 548 -8.81 -27.18 -11.52
CA TYR A 548 -9.30 -26.15 -12.44
C TYR A 548 -8.45 -26.03 -13.72
N VAL A 549 -7.12 -26.19 -13.60
CA VAL A 549 -6.20 -26.24 -14.74
C VAL A 549 -6.51 -27.47 -15.62
N THR A 550 -6.65 -28.64 -15.01
CA THR A 550 -6.94 -29.89 -15.75
C THR A 550 -8.35 -29.87 -16.36
N GLY A 551 -9.30 -29.23 -15.69
CA GLY A 551 -10.66 -29.01 -16.17
C GLY A 551 -10.78 -27.99 -17.31
N GLY A 552 -9.70 -27.26 -17.61
CA GLY A 552 -9.67 -26.23 -18.65
C GLY A 552 -10.35 -24.92 -18.28
N GLN A 553 -10.66 -24.72 -16.99
CA GLN A 553 -11.18 -23.45 -16.46
C GLN A 553 -10.08 -22.42 -16.24
N LEU A 554 -8.84 -22.87 -16.02
CA LEU A 554 -7.64 -22.05 -15.94
C LEU A 554 -6.58 -22.56 -16.94
N THR A 555 -5.77 -21.66 -17.48
CA THR A 555 -4.54 -22.02 -18.15
C THR A 555 -3.47 -22.48 -17.14
N VAL A 556 -2.42 -23.15 -17.62
CA VAL A 556 -1.28 -23.54 -16.76
C VAL A 556 -0.64 -22.33 -16.09
N ALA A 557 -0.51 -21.22 -16.82
CA ALA A 557 0.09 -19.99 -16.31
C ALA A 557 -0.79 -19.32 -15.24
N GLN A 558 -2.11 -19.26 -15.46
CA GLN A 558 -3.07 -18.84 -14.44
C GLN A 558 -3.00 -19.74 -13.20
N GLY A 559 -2.85 -21.05 -13.39
CA GLY A 559 -2.67 -21.98 -12.27
C GLY A 559 -1.41 -21.69 -11.44
N ILE A 560 -0.29 -21.39 -12.09
CA ILE A 560 0.96 -21.01 -11.38
C ILE A 560 0.76 -19.70 -10.60
N TYR A 561 0.14 -18.69 -11.23
CA TYR A 561 -0.21 -17.43 -10.56
C TYR A 561 -1.04 -17.68 -9.29
N TRP A 562 -2.15 -18.42 -9.41
CA TRP A 562 -3.05 -18.66 -8.27
C TRP A 562 -2.40 -19.50 -7.16
N LYS A 563 -1.52 -20.45 -7.50
CA LYS A 563 -0.72 -21.16 -6.48
C LYS A 563 0.24 -20.22 -5.74
N GLN A 564 0.83 -19.23 -6.42
CA GLN A 564 1.64 -18.21 -5.76
C GLN A 564 0.79 -17.34 -4.82
N GLN A 565 -0.41 -16.93 -5.24
CA GLN A 565 -1.31 -16.15 -4.37
C GLN A 565 -1.78 -16.97 -3.17
N LEU A 566 -2.12 -18.25 -3.35
CA LEU A 566 -2.44 -19.14 -2.24
C LEU A 566 -1.27 -19.32 -1.28
N ALA A 567 -0.03 -19.45 -1.77
CA ALA A 567 1.13 -19.56 -0.92
C ALA A 567 1.33 -18.30 -0.05
N LYS A 568 1.11 -17.11 -0.61
CA LYS A 568 1.11 -15.84 0.14
C LYS A 568 -0.03 -15.79 1.15
N ALA A 569 -1.25 -16.20 0.76
CA ALA A 569 -2.41 -16.23 1.64
C ALA A 569 -2.17 -17.14 2.86
N TRP A 570 -1.61 -18.33 2.64
CA TRP A 570 -1.21 -19.24 3.72
C TRP A 570 -0.09 -18.68 4.58
N LEU A 571 0.96 -18.13 3.97
CA LEU A 571 2.06 -17.51 4.69
C LEU A 571 1.56 -16.38 5.60
N TYR A 572 0.62 -15.57 5.13
CA TYR A 572 -0.04 -14.58 5.97
C TYR A 572 -0.77 -15.28 7.11
N LEU A 573 -1.66 -16.21 6.79
CA LEU A 573 -2.55 -16.85 7.76
C LEU A 573 -1.81 -17.51 8.95
N VAL A 574 -0.64 -18.12 8.72
CA VAL A 574 0.08 -18.88 9.77
C VAL A 574 1.51 -18.37 10.03
N GLY A 575 1.87 -17.21 9.47
CA GLY A 575 3.24 -16.71 9.51
C GLY A 575 3.71 -16.21 10.87
N ASP A 576 2.78 -15.89 11.78
CA ASP A 576 3.01 -15.10 13.00
C ASP A 576 3.22 -15.91 14.30
N ASP A 577 3.43 -17.22 14.22
CA ASP A 577 3.73 -18.05 15.40
C ASP A 577 5.05 -17.61 16.09
N THR A 578 4.92 -16.84 17.18
CA THR A 578 5.98 -16.21 18.00
C THR A 578 7.29 -15.85 17.25
N GLY A 579 7.20 -14.91 16.29
CA GLY A 579 8.42 -14.19 15.83
C GLY A 579 8.48 -13.61 14.41
N ALA A 580 7.39 -13.24 13.75
CA ALA A 580 7.47 -13.00 12.30
C ALA A 580 7.90 -11.60 11.81
N THR A 581 8.06 -10.60 12.69
CA THR A 581 8.42 -9.24 12.24
C THR A 581 9.68 -8.66 12.90
N SER A 582 10.56 -9.48 13.46
CA SER A 582 11.97 -9.06 13.58
C SER A 582 12.70 -9.41 12.28
N THR A 583 13.81 -8.71 12.03
CA THR A 583 14.76 -9.00 10.94
C THR A 583 15.29 -10.45 10.94
N ASP A 584 14.97 -11.25 11.97
CA ASP A 584 15.36 -12.65 12.13
C ASP A 584 14.32 -13.63 11.55
N SER A 585 13.10 -13.17 11.21
CA SER A 585 12.21 -13.89 10.28
C SER A 585 12.86 -13.79 8.91
N ASN A 586 13.79 -14.72 8.65
CA ASN A 586 14.59 -14.74 7.44
C ASN A 586 13.66 -14.60 6.22
N ASN A 587 13.68 -13.40 5.65
CA ASN A 587 13.33 -13.00 4.29
C ASN A 587 12.00 -12.26 4.01
N ASN A 588 11.43 -11.45 4.92
CA ASN A 588 10.28 -10.57 4.61
C ASN A 588 9.11 -11.32 3.90
N GLY A 589 8.95 -12.61 4.16
CA GLY A 589 7.93 -13.45 3.53
C GLY A 589 8.07 -13.66 2.01
N LEU A 590 9.21 -13.31 1.40
CA LEU A 590 9.44 -13.51 -0.03
C LEU A 590 10.60 -14.47 -0.23
N GLY A 591 10.32 -15.54 -0.97
CA GLY A 591 11.22 -16.67 -1.14
C GLY A 591 12.64 -16.33 -1.60
N TYR A 592 13.56 -17.25 -1.36
CA TYR A 592 14.97 -17.11 -1.76
C TYR A 592 15.32 -18.05 -2.91
N LEU A 593 16.41 -17.74 -3.59
CA LEU A 593 16.89 -18.51 -4.73
C LEU A 593 17.74 -19.69 -4.26
N VAL A 594 17.38 -20.91 -4.67
CA VAL A 594 18.20 -22.11 -4.42
C VAL A 594 18.91 -22.54 -5.71
N LYS A 595 20.25 -22.71 -5.63
CA LYS A 595 21.07 -23.26 -6.72
C LYS A 595 21.05 -24.78 -6.65
N PRO A 596 21.12 -25.53 -7.76
CA PRO A 596 21.14 -27.00 -7.73
C PRO A 596 22.50 -27.63 -7.36
N GLU A 597 23.62 -26.93 -7.59
CA GLU A 597 24.98 -27.51 -7.51
C GLU A 597 25.66 -27.40 -6.14
N SER A 598 25.15 -26.58 -5.24
CA SER A 598 25.75 -26.36 -3.91
C SER A 598 25.32 -27.46 -2.94
N ALA A 599 25.91 -28.65 -3.06
CA ALA A 599 25.83 -29.65 -2.01
C ALA A 599 26.86 -29.32 -0.92
N GLY A 600 26.39 -28.98 0.29
CA GLY A 600 27.16 -29.15 1.51
C GLY A 600 28.09 -28.02 1.95
N GLU A 601 27.69 -26.75 1.85
CA GLU A 601 28.23 -25.75 2.79
C GLU A 601 27.30 -25.71 4.00
N SER A 602 27.74 -26.35 5.09
CA SER A 602 27.02 -26.53 6.34
C SER A 602 26.34 -25.24 6.83
N GLY A 603 25.01 -25.27 6.93
CA GLY A 603 24.22 -24.17 7.47
C GLY A 603 22.75 -24.56 7.70
N TYR A 604 22.43 -24.83 8.96
CA TYR A 604 21.12 -24.80 9.62
C TYR A 604 19.99 -25.75 9.16
N ILE A 605 19.75 -26.15 7.88
CA ILE A 605 18.85 -27.31 7.55
C ILE A 605 19.18 -27.94 6.17
N SER A 606 19.98 -29.01 6.13
CA SER A 606 20.30 -29.70 4.87
C SER A 606 19.08 -30.41 4.24
N GLU A 607 18.18 -30.96 5.06
CA GLU A 607 16.98 -31.68 4.60
C GLU A 607 16.00 -30.75 3.87
N PHE A 608 15.90 -29.49 4.29
CA PHE A 608 15.10 -28.45 3.64
C PHE A 608 15.62 -28.16 2.23
N GLU A 609 16.93 -27.91 2.10
CA GLU A 609 17.52 -27.59 0.81
C GLU A 609 17.45 -28.76 -0.16
N GLU A 610 17.58 -30.00 0.33
CA GLU A 610 17.45 -31.21 -0.47
C GLU A 610 16.01 -31.37 -0.99
N LEU A 611 15.01 -31.20 -0.14
CA LEU A 611 13.60 -31.23 -0.54
C LEU A 611 13.28 -30.12 -1.55
N ALA A 612 13.75 -28.90 -1.31
CA ALA A 612 13.55 -27.79 -2.24
C ALA A 612 14.13 -28.12 -3.63
N ARG A 613 15.34 -28.68 -3.70
CA ARG A 613 15.95 -29.11 -4.98
C ARG A 613 15.16 -30.21 -5.67
N ASP A 614 14.67 -31.19 -4.92
CA ASP A 614 13.83 -32.26 -5.47
C ASP A 614 12.52 -31.69 -6.04
N LEU A 615 11.82 -30.83 -5.30
CA LEU A 615 10.60 -30.17 -5.73
C LEU A 615 10.80 -29.27 -6.97
N ILE A 616 11.93 -28.56 -7.04
CA ILE A 616 12.33 -27.77 -8.22
C ILE A 616 12.52 -28.70 -9.44
N SER A 617 13.12 -29.88 -9.23
CA SER A 617 13.29 -30.87 -10.30
C SER A 617 11.96 -31.44 -10.81
N GLN A 618 10.92 -31.44 -9.97
CA GLN A 618 9.58 -31.93 -10.31
C GLN A 618 8.76 -30.97 -11.20
N GLY A 619 9.04 -29.66 -11.20
CA GLY A 619 8.43 -28.71 -12.16
C GLY A 619 7.85 -27.40 -11.59
N THR A 620 7.02 -26.73 -12.40
CA THR A 620 6.73 -25.28 -12.40
C THR A 620 6.11 -24.68 -11.12
N ALA A 621 5.58 -25.51 -10.22
CA ALA A 621 5.05 -25.12 -8.92
C ALA A 621 4.81 -26.38 -8.07
N SER A 622 5.78 -26.75 -7.24
CA SER A 622 5.75 -27.95 -6.41
C SER A 622 5.79 -27.58 -4.93
N TYR A 623 5.28 -28.45 -4.08
CA TYR A 623 5.27 -28.21 -2.64
C TYR A 623 5.59 -29.47 -1.85
N GLY A 624 6.01 -29.26 -0.61
CA GLY A 624 6.31 -30.32 0.34
C GLY A 624 6.43 -29.76 1.75
N HIS A 625 6.80 -30.61 2.70
CA HIS A 625 7.15 -30.16 4.03
C HIS A 625 8.30 -30.98 4.61
N VAL A 626 9.03 -30.39 5.56
CA VAL A 626 10.05 -31.07 6.35
C VAL A 626 9.99 -30.59 7.80
N VAL A 627 10.26 -31.48 8.75
CA VAL A 627 10.44 -31.10 10.16
C VAL A 627 11.93 -30.85 10.37
N GLY A 628 12.29 -29.60 10.69
CA GLY A 628 13.68 -29.15 10.73
C GLY A 628 14.07 -28.48 12.05
N GLU A 629 15.37 -28.42 12.30
CA GLU A 629 15.99 -27.83 13.48
C GLU A 629 17.41 -27.37 13.17
N ASN A 630 17.97 -26.53 14.05
CA ASN A 630 19.34 -26.03 13.89
C ASN A 630 20.37 -26.51 14.93
N PHE A 631 20.00 -27.40 15.86
CA PHE A 631 20.80 -27.63 17.07
C PHE A 631 21.00 -29.10 17.50
N ILE A 632 20.19 -30.04 17.00
CA ILE A 632 20.22 -31.45 17.44
C ILE A 632 21.53 -32.13 17.01
N ASP A 633 21.95 -31.96 15.76
CA ASP A 633 23.17 -32.59 15.22
C ASP A 633 24.45 -32.04 15.87
N GLU A 634 24.44 -30.78 16.26
CA GLU A 634 25.56 -30.11 16.95
C GLU A 634 25.62 -30.47 18.45
N LYS A 635 24.56 -31.08 18.99
CA LYS A 635 24.38 -31.36 20.43
C LYS A 635 24.63 -30.14 21.31
N SER A 636 24.20 -28.96 20.87
CA SER A 636 24.48 -27.68 21.52
C SER A 636 23.21 -26.87 21.70
N ALA A 637 22.88 -26.50 22.94
CA ALA A 637 21.78 -25.57 23.24
C ALA A 637 22.26 -24.12 22.98
N SER A 638 22.13 -23.65 21.74
CA SER A 638 22.46 -22.25 21.39
C SER A 638 21.35 -21.30 21.86
N THR A 639 21.68 -20.01 22.02
CA THR A 639 20.68 -18.96 22.33
C THR A 639 19.77 -18.64 21.14
N SER A 640 20.02 -19.22 19.97
CA SER A 640 19.24 -19.05 18.74
C SER A 640 18.65 -20.38 18.24
N ALA A 641 18.46 -21.36 19.14
CA ALA A 641 17.90 -22.66 18.79
C ALA A 641 16.46 -22.53 18.27
N TYR A 642 16.14 -23.26 17.20
CA TYR A 642 14.77 -23.41 16.72
C TYR A 642 14.51 -24.84 16.25
N ALA A 643 13.24 -25.25 16.30
CA ALA A 643 12.70 -26.45 15.67
C ALA A 643 11.28 -26.12 15.16
N GLY A 644 10.85 -26.74 14.07
CA GLY A 644 9.54 -26.46 13.49
C GLY A 644 9.24 -27.23 12.22
N ILE A 645 8.06 -26.98 11.66
CA ILE A 645 7.59 -27.56 10.40
C ILE A 645 7.77 -26.52 9.31
N PHE A 646 8.56 -26.86 8.29
CA PHE A 646 8.76 -26.04 7.10
C PHE A 646 7.83 -26.53 6.01
N ILE A 647 6.82 -25.74 5.66
CA ILE A 647 6.03 -25.95 4.44
C ILE A 647 6.76 -25.22 3.32
N ILE A 648 7.04 -25.93 2.24
CA ILE A 648 7.84 -25.45 1.12
C ILE A 648 6.93 -25.32 -0.10
N PHE A 649 6.99 -24.17 -0.76
CA PHE A 649 6.45 -23.96 -2.09
C PHE A 649 7.56 -23.47 -2.99
N THR A 650 7.89 -24.28 -3.98
CA THR A 650 8.93 -23.95 -4.96
C THR A 650 8.27 -23.58 -6.27
N THR A 651 8.53 -22.35 -6.72
CA THR A 651 8.31 -21.96 -8.10
C THR A 651 9.63 -21.95 -8.83
N TYR A 652 9.56 -22.00 -10.15
CA TYR A 652 10.73 -22.05 -11.00
C TYR A 652 10.71 -20.85 -11.95
N VAL A 653 11.85 -20.17 -12.11
CA VAL A 653 12.02 -19.20 -13.20
C VAL A 653 12.62 -19.92 -14.40
N PRO A 654 11.98 -19.85 -15.59
CA PRO A 654 11.85 -21.07 -16.33
C PRO A 654 13.08 -21.45 -17.18
N TYR A 655 13.02 -22.68 -17.67
CA TYR A 655 13.76 -23.41 -18.70
C TYR A 655 13.35 -24.86 -18.47
N ASP A 656 12.05 -25.13 -18.59
CA ASP A 656 11.57 -26.48 -18.76
C ASP A 656 10.95 -26.65 -20.15
N THR A 657 11.77 -27.16 -21.05
CA THR A 657 11.40 -27.53 -22.41
C THR A 657 10.39 -28.69 -22.44
N THR A 658 10.20 -29.40 -21.33
CA THR A 658 9.38 -30.62 -21.25
C THR A 658 7.93 -30.33 -20.90
N SER A 659 7.69 -29.54 -19.84
CA SER A 659 6.33 -29.20 -19.38
C SER A 659 5.60 -28.26 -20.33
N TYR A 660 6.33 -27.40 -21.03
CA TYR A 660 5.76 -26.45 -22.00
C TYR A 660 5.72 -26.97 -23.44
N ALA A 661 6.19 -28.20 -23.70
CA ALA A 661 6.11 -28.86 -25.02
C ALA A 661 4.67 -29.03 -25.57
N LYS A 662 3.65 -28.76 -24.74
CA LYS A 662 2.24 -28.71 -25.15
C LYS A 662 1.93 -27.48 -26.00
N TYR A 663 2.76 -26.44 -25.93
CA TYR A 663 2.75 -25.26 -26.80
C TYR A 663 3.96 -25.33 -27.75
N SER A 664 3.72 -25.94 -28.92
CA SER A 664 4.62 -26.06 -30.09
C SER A 664 6.12 -26.34 -29.83
N THR A 665 6.53 -27.56 -30.14
CA THR A 665 7.92 -28.05 -30.02
C THR A 665 8.92 -27.45 -31.04
N SER A 666 8.53 -26.45 -31.83
CA SER A 666 9.32 -25.99 -32.99
C SER A 666 10.21 -24.77 -32.74
N SER A 667 10.20 -24.17 -31.55
CA SER A 667 10.64 -22.77 -31.38
C SER A 667 11.80 -22.56 -30.39
N TRP A 668 12.28 -23.59 -29.70
CA TRP A 668 13.36 -23.42 -28.73
C TRP A 668 14.66 -23.11 -29.47
N GLY A 669 15.11 -21.85 -29.37
CA GLY A 669 16.27 -21.30 -30.08
C GLY A 669 17.62 -21.92 -29.68
N THR A 670 18.71 -21.22 -29.97
CA THR A 670 20.06 -21.67 -29.55
C THR A 670 20.22 -21.70 -28.03
N GLU A 671 21.08 -22.59 -27.54
CA GLU A 671 21.42 -22.79 -26.12
C GLU A 671 21.61 -21.46 -25.36
N GLY A 672 20.86 -21.28 -24.26
CA GLY A 672 20.95 -20.12 -23.36
C GLY A 672 20.02 -18.93 -23.66
N GLN A 673 19.17 -18.99 -24.69
CA GLN A 673 18.25 -17.90 -25.06
C GLN A 673 16.78 -18.29 -24.82
N LEU A 674 16.02 -17.43 -24.13
CA LEU A 674 14.58 -17.61 -23.91
C LEU A 674 13.82 -17.19 -25.18
N PRO A 675 12.91 -18.01 -25.73
CA PRO A 675 12.07 -17.62 -26.87
C PRO A 675 11.23 -16.35 -26.61
N LEU A 676 10.74 -15.69 -27.67
CA LEU A 676 9.87 -14.51 -27.54
C LEU A 676 8.50 -14.84 -26.91
N ASP A 677 7.95 -16.01 -27.17
CA ASP A 677 6.67 -16.52 -26.64
C ASP A 677 6.76 -17.09 -25.22
N TYR A 678 7.89 -16.85 -24.57
CA TYR A 678 8.19 -17.38 -23.25
C TYR A 678 7.64 -16.48 -22.15
N ILE A 679 6.86 -17.04 -21.22
CA ILE A 679 6.28 -16.32 -20.08
C ILE A 679 7.37 -16.05 -19.02
N ILE A 680 7.63 -14.79 -18.71
CA ILE A 680 8.55 -14.38 -17.64
C ILE A 680 7.84 -13.84 -16.40
N THR A 681 6.58 -13.41 -16.54
CA THR A 681 5.73 -12.95 -15.44
C THR A 681 4.41 -13.68 -15.48
N PHE A 682 3.94 -14.22 -14.37
CA PHE A 682 2.60 -14.81 -14.27
C PHE A 682 1.62 -13.77 -13.70
N ASN A 683 0.44 -13.64 -14.30
CA ASN A 683 -0.66 -12.77 -13.85
C ASN A 683 -2.00 -13.48 -14.05
N GLU A 684 -3.10 -12.81 -13.70
CA GLU A 684 -4.47 -13.35 -13.83
C GLU A 684 -4.87 -13.68 -15.28
N ASP A 685 -4.26 -13.01 -16.27
CA ASP A 685 -4.54 -13.22 -17.70
C ASP A 685 -3.76 -14.38 -18.33
N GLY A 686 -2.90 -15.06 -17.56
CA GLY A 686 -2.08 -16.16 -18.07
C GLY A 686 -0.63 -15.79 -18.40
N GLY A 687 -0.19 -14.64 -17.90
CA GLY A 687 1.21 -14.20 -17.88
C GLY A 687 1.63 -13.34 -19.06
N LEU A 688 2.72 -12.59 -18.86
CA LEU A 688 3.36 -11.77 -19.87
C LEU A 688 4.58 -12.49 -20.44
N THR A 689 4.64 -12.55 -21.76
CA THR A 689 5.78 -13.11 -22.48
C THR A 689 6.92 -12.11 -22.60
N VAL A 690 8.10 -12.59 -22.99
CA VAL A 690 9.23 -11.74 -23.40
C VAL A 690 8.79 -10.78 -24.51
N SER A 691 8.00 -11.26 -25.47
CA SER A 691 7.46 -10.43 -26.56
C SER A 691 6.60 -9.29 -26.02
N ASP A 692 5.66 -9.61 -25.13
CA ASP A 692 4.71 -8.62 -24.59
C ASP A 692 5.44 -7.52 -23.83
N ILE A 693 6.44 -7.87 -23.01
CA ILE A 693 7.20 -6.91 -22.22
C ILE A 693 8.09 -6.02 -23.09
N ILE A 694 8.71 -6.58 -24.13
CA ILE A 694 9.48 -5.78 -25.08
C ILE A 694 8.56 -4.85 -25.86
N GLU A 695 7.42 -5.37 -26.33
CA GLU A 695 6.43 -4.61 -27.07
C GLU A 695 5.91 -3.43 -26.26
N GLU A 696 5.46 -3.65 -25.02
CA GLU A 696 4.96 -2.63 -24.11
C GLU A 696 6.01 -1.55 -23.81
N SER A 697 7.25 -1.97 -23.52
CA SER A 697 8.37 -1.06 -23.25
C SER A 697 8.72 -0.20 -24.47
N LEU A 698 8.76 -0.82 -25.66
CA LEU A 698 8.99 -0.10 -26.92
C LEU A 698 7.85 0.84 -27.25
N LEU A 699 6.60 0.41 -27.05
CA LEU A 699 5.41 1.20 -27.31
C LEU A 699 5.40 2.45 -26.42
N THR A 700 5.57 2.28 -25.12
CA THR A 700 5.70 3.36 -24.13
C THR A 700 6.82 4.33 -24.51
N SER A 701 7.97 3.80 -24.94
CA SER A 701 9.11 4.60 -25.38
C SER A 701 8.79 5.43 -26.64
N LYS A 702 8.10 4.84 -27.62
CA LYS A 702 7.68 5.53 -28.85
C LYS A 702 6.63 6.61 -28.55
N GLN A 703 5.59 6.27 -27.79
CA GLN A 703 4.55 7.19 -27.31
C GLN A 703 5.16 8.40 -26.59
N SER A 704 6.01 8.16 -25.60
CA SER A 704 6.72 9.22 -24.89
C SER A 704 7.58 10.09 -25.82
N LYS A 705 8.28 9.49 -26.79
CA LYS A 705 9.13 10.26 -27.73
C LYS A 705 8.28 11.13 -28.64
N GLU A 706 7.18 10.61 -29.16
CA GLU A 706 6.30 11.34 -30.07
C GLU A 706 5.61 12.51 -29.36
N TYR A 707 5.02 12.26 -28.18
CA TYR A 707 4.42 13.31 -27.36
C TYR A 707 5.41 14.44 -27.05
N ASN A 708 6.64 14.08 -26.63
CA ASN A 708 7.68 15.07 -26.35
C ASN A 708 8.14 15.79 -27.63
N SER A 709 8.20 15.13 -28.77
CA SER A 709 8.57 15.74 -30.05
C SER A 709 7.57 16.84 -30.42
N ILE A 710 6.28 16.50 -30.46
CA ILE A 710 5.18 17.41 -30.82
C ILE A 710 5.12 18.59 -29.84
N THR A 711 5.21 18.32 -28.53
CA THR A 711 5.13 19.37 -27.50
C THR A 711 6.36 20.29 -27.52
N ASN A 712 7.56 19.74 -27.72
CA ASN A 712 8.78 20.56 -27.82
C ASN A 712 8.82 21.41 -29.09
N GLU A 713 8.31 20.91 -30.22
CA GLU A 713 8.16 21.71 -31.44
C GLU A 713 7.26 22.92 -31.18
N PHE A 714 6.11 22.70 -30.54
CA PHE A 714 5.20 23.77 -30.13
C PHE A 714 5.90 24.84 -29.26
N ILE A 715 6.66 24.42 -28.24
CA ILE A 715 7.38 25.33 -27.34
C ILE A 715 8.48 26.10 -28.08
N ASN A 716 9.31 25.41 -28.88
CA ASN A 716 10.49 25.98 -29.52
C ASN A 716 10.16 26.94 -30.65
N GLU A 717 9.08 26.70 -31.38
CA GLU A 717 8.65 27.58 -32.47
C GLU A 717 7.98 28.88 -31.97
N LYS A 718 7.80 29.03 -30.65
CA LYS A 718 7.15 30.20 -30.02
C LYS A 718 5.84 30.56 -30.70
N LYS A 719 5.02 29.56 -31.02
CA LYS A 719 3.70 29.75 -31.66
C LYS A 719 2.71 30.52 -30.78
N TYR A 720 3.09 30.84 -29.53
CA TYR A 720 2.35 31.71 -28.63
C TYR A 720 3.17 32.94 -28.21
N SER A 721 2.47 34.04 -27.94
CA SER A 721 3.02 35.25 -27.34
C SER A 721 2.42 35.49 -25.96
N VAL A 722 3.17 36.17 -25.10
CA VAL A 722 2.79 36.41 -23.70
C VAL A 722 2.92 37.89 -23.40
N GLU A 723 1.87 38.47 -22.85
CA GLU A 723 1.86 39.82 -22.31
C GLU A 723 1.79 39.73 -20.79
N LYS A 724 2.84 40.16 -20.08
CA LYS A 724 2.92 40.13 -18.61
C LYS A 724 2.65 41.52 -18.02
N PHE A 725 1.99 41.56 -16.87
CA PHE A 725 1.65 42.80 -16.16
C PHE A 725 2.50 42.95 -14.89
N ASP A 726 3.77 43.30 -15.06
CA ASP A 726 4.82 43.29 -14.01
C ASP A 726 4.40 44.01 -12.72
N LYS A 727 3.73 45.17 -12.81
CA LYS A 727 3.24 45.93 -11.65
C LYS A 727 2.21 45.19 -10.79
N ILE A 728 1.50 44.23 -11.36
CA ILE A 728 0.51 43.41 -10.65
C ILE A 728 1.21 42.19 -10.05
N ILE A 729 2.18 41.62 -10.79
CA ILE A 729 3.01 40.49 -10.36
C ILE A 729 3.86 40.88 -9.14
N GLU A 730 4.48 42.05 -9.15
CA GLU A 730 5.29 42.61 -8.04
C GLU A 730 4.54 42.58 -6.71
N LYS A 731 3.23 42.90 -6.72
CA LYS A 731 2.39 42.93 -5.52
C LYS A 731 2.19 41.57 -4.84
N ILE A 732 2.56 40.46 -5.47
CA ILE A 732 2.34 39.11 -4.94
C ILE A 732 3.48 38.70 -4.00
N TYR A 733 4.73 39.08 -4.30
CA TYR A 733 5.91 38.68 -3.53
C TYR A 733 6.52 39.81 -2.70
N GLU A 734 5.98 41.03 -2.81
CA GLU A 734 6.35 42.18 -1.98
C GLU A 734 5.54 42.28 -0.67
N ASN A 735 4.43 41.53 -0.57
CA ASN A 735 3.63 41.35 0.64
C ASN A 735 3.99 40.02 1.30
#